data_AF-A0A167N3Q9-F1
#
_entry.id   AF-A0A167N3Q9-F1
#
_cell.length_a   1.000
_cell.length_b   1.000
_cell.length_c   1.000
_cell.angle_alpha   90.00
_cell.angle_beta   90.00
_cell.angle_gamma   90.00
#
_symmetry.space_group_name_H-M   'P 1'
#
loop_
_entity.id
_entity.type
_entity.pdbx_description
1 polymer ?
#
loop_
_entity_poly.entity_id
_entity_poly.type
_entity_poly.pdbx_seq_one_letter_code
_entity_poly.pdbx_strand_id
1 'polypeptide(L)'
;MTTSSLPTELYEHIFQLLIPSPTDDTNVFALAQCTATSSFVRSIASTNFLWKPHFDVRYFTNNPITDAERFAACKGSFYKLYRLRRLLDQRALDALDAIIYRKQGRCTLGRVLAYDLGADVYDVLRSQTEMRWPKDIAKPNEPTVDPPTPDWIARPYWAREAMGVITRLEALRLWRKAVVEPQYASFAEGFAAFSGFRGVSPQKVIKDLNTLCERCEIHLRAEGVNLQRGTEGYDVVNISTEICSWLRSQGFDKATGVNYHRIDNHFLDCVLTTHKHTLPLSLVVLFVSVARYVGLEAHPVGFPQHVHAVVRVKASVSSPMFSPSPSQWEEFVHLDVYNSVDRLVLPLPQLIAILEHMGVSNPVQQAQLLRPATVREMCVRAASNIQHSFHSELEALANPNGPSFSYIRDCVHAAMNAFVMLASPGSRGATTMLMHMLNYIEEAHRLDWCLLPTEVLPNVIGQHTADVGAVQVREQLQRLYAAEESDPPKVKRDAESLPLANDGTNVEFHVGTIMRHAKFAYIGVIADWNTRCEQPEQWMREMGVDTLTRGRHQPFYTVFAMDGTVRYVAEENVDVHTLPNDAWHTIRELLDNAKNLEMHFERAEVGQNGMGRFIMGADLRREFPGDVILAHQALGRDQ
;
A
#
# COMPACT_ATOMS: atom_id res chain seq x y z
N MET A 1 56.90 25.47 8.64
CA MET A 1 55.98 26.35 9.38
C MET A 1 54.75 25.54 9.75
N THR A 2 54.66 25.11 11.00
CA THR A 2 53.52 24.34 11.53
C THR A 2 52.33 25.29 11.69
N THR A 3 51.35 25.21 10.80
CA THR A 3 50.06 25.87 11.01
C THR A 3 49.47 25.36 12.32
N SER A 4 49.22 26.24 13.29
CA SER A 4 48.57 25.84 14.54
C SER A 4 47.20 25.25 14.20
N SER A 5 46.97 23.98 14.54
CA SER A 5 45.63 23.39 14.40
C SER A 5 44.66 24.21 15.23
N LEU A 6 43.48 24.49 14.67
CA LEU A 6 42.39 25.09 15.44
C LEU A 6 42.09 24.20 16.67
N PRO A 7 41.61 24.78 17.79
CA PRO A 7 41.06 24.00 18.89
C PRO A 7 39.96 23.03 18.43
N THR A 8 39.85 21.88 19.11
CA THR A 8 38.87 20.83 18.79
C THR A 8 37.44 21.37 18.75
N GLU A 9 37.11 22.27 19.68
CA GLU A 9 35.80 22.89 19.83
C GLU A 9 35.42 23.72 18.59
N LEU A 10 36.41 24.34 17.92
CA LEU A 10 36.15 25.07 16.67
C LEU A 10 35.89 24.11 15.51
N TYR A 11 36.58 22.98 15.43
CA TYR A 11 36.26 21.95 14.44
C TYR A 11 34.85 21.39 14.65
N GLU A 12 34.49 21.07 15.89
CA GLU A 12 33.15 20.59 16.24
C GLU A 12 32.08 21.62 15.85
N HIS A 13 32.29 22.90 16.18
CA HIS A 13 31.36 23.96 15.82
C HIS A 13 31.24 24.14 14.30
N ILE A 14 32.33 24.08 13.56
CA ILE A 14 32.32 24.14 12.09
C ILE A 14 31.55 22.96 11.51
N PHE A 15 31.79 21.74 12.01
CA PHE A 15 31.11 20.54 11.52
C PHE A 15 29.62 20.51 11.87
N GLN A 16 29.18 21.16 12.96
CA GLN A 16 27.77 21.34 13.28
C GLN A 16 27.01 22.18 12.24
N LEU A 17 27.70 23.00 11.45
CA LEU A 17 27.09 23.77 10.37
C LEU A 17 26.68 22.89 9.17
N LEU A 18 27.14 21.63 9.13
CA LEU A 18 26.71 20.64 8.15
C LEU A 18 25.33 20.13 8.54
N ILE A 19 24.29 20.77 8.00
CA ILE A 19 22.90 20.51 8.41
C ILE A 19 22.44 19.12 7.96
N PRO A 20 21.80 18.33 8.84
CA PRO A 20 21.14 17.07 8.47
C PRO A 20 20.08 17.23 7.37
N SER A 21 20.06 16.28 6.43
CA SER A 21 19.04 16.21 5.38
C SER A 21 18.57 14.77 5.18
N PRO A 22 17.25 14.55 4.95
CA PRO A 22 16.73 13.21 4.71
C PRO A 22 17.11 12.66 3.33
N THR A 23 17.38 13.54 2.35
CA THR A 23 17.53 13.17 0.94
C THR A 23 18.81 13.72 0.29
N ASP A 24 19.46 14.73 0.89
CA ASP A 24 20.69 15.33 0.37
C ASP A 24 21.93 14.78 1.09
N ASP A 25 22.85 14.23 0.31
CA ASP A 25 24.10 13.65 0.80
C ASP A 25 25.25 14.66 0.88
N THR A 26 25.09 15.89 0.39
CA THR A 26 26.18 16.89 0.28
C THR A 26 26.91 17.12 1.61
N ASN A 27 26.17 17.38 2.68
CA ASN A 27 26.73 17.66 4.00
C ASN A 27 27.36 16.42 4.65
N VAL A 28 26.73 15.25 4.48
CA VAL A 28 27.24 13.97 4.99
C VAL A 28 28.51 13.56 4.25
N PHE A 29 28.56 13.80 2.94
CA PHE A 29 29.74 13.58 2.11
C PHE A 29 30.89 14.49 2.56
N ALA A 30 30.63 15.78 2.79
CA ALA A 30 31.63 16.71 3.32
C ALA A 30 32.19 16.25 4.68
N LEU A 31 31.31 15.81 5.60
CA LEU A 31 31.71 15.28 6.90
C LEU A 31 32.54 13.99 6.76
N ALA A 32 32.13 13.08 5.87
CA ALA A 32 32.88 11.86 5.56
C ALA A 32 34.27 12.17 4.98
N GLN A 33 34.38 13.14 4.07
CA GLN A 33 35.67 13.59 3.53
C GLN A 33 36.58 14.15 4.64
N CYS A 34 36.02 14.89 5.61
CA CYS A 34 36.79 15.34 6.77
C CYS A 34 37.41 14.16 7.55
N THR A 35 36.69 13.04 7.71
CA THR A 35 37.23 11.83 8.35
C THR A 35 38.39 11.18 7.58
N ALA A 36 38.52 11.46 6.28
CA ALA A 36 39.58 10.91 5.43
C ALA A 36 40.88 11.74 5.46
N THR A 37 40.86 12.97 6.01
CA THR A 37 41.98 13.93 5.92
C THR A 37 43.19 13.61 6.80
N SER A 38 43.00 13.48 8.12
CA SER A 38 44.08 13.19 9.09
C SER A 38 43.54 12.43 10.30
N SER A 39 44.42 11.81 11.10
CA SER A 39 44.01 11.11 12.33
C SER A 39 43.36 12.06 13.35
N PHE A 40 43.88 13.29 13.47
CA PHE A 40 43.34 14.33 14.34
C PHE A 40 41.92 14.72 13.92
N VAL A 41 41.73 15.15 12.68
CA VAL A 41 40.40 15.56 12.17
C VAL A 41 39.43 14.39 12.17
N ARG A 42 39.88 13.17 11.85
CA ARG A 42 39.06 11.96 11.95
C ARG A 42 38.52 11.73 13.36
N SER A 43 39.33 11.95 14.39
CA SER A 43 38.90 11.76 15.79
C SER A 43 37.74 12.67 16.18
N ILE A 44 37.64 13.85 15.56
CA ILE A 44 36.59 14.85 15.79
C ILE A 44 35.40 14.59 14.86
N ALA A 45 35.65 14.47 13.56
CA ALA A 45 34.63 14.31 12.52
C ALA A 45 33.86 12.98 12.58
N SER A 46 34.32 11.98 13.34
CA SER A 46 33.63 10.69 13.52
C SER A 46 32.85 10.56 14.84
N THR A 47 32.74 11.64 15.60
CA THR A 47 32.03 11.66 16.89
C THR A 47 30.53 11.45 16.73
N ASN A 48 29.91 10.80 17.72
CA ASN A 48 28.48 10.54 17.72
C ASN A 48 27.64 11.81 17.74
N PHE A 49 28.12 12.86 18.41
CA PHE A 49 27.44 14.13 18.49
C PHE A 49 27.20 14.75 17.10
N LEU A 50 28.12 14.55 16.14
CA LEU A 50 27.95 15.00 14.76
C LEU A 50 27.07 14.05 13.94
N TRP A 51 27.26 12.73 14.06
CA TRP A 51 26.58 11.76 13.18
C TRP A 51 25.16 11.37 13.61
N LYS A 52 24.82 11.45 14.89
CA LYS A 52 23.48 11.09 15.37
C LYS A 52 22.38 11.96 14.75
N PRO A 53 22.51 13.31 14.68
CA PRO A 53 21.51 14.14 14.00
C PRO A 53 21.30 13.76 12.52
N HIS A 54 22.38 13.50 11.78
CA HIS A 54 22.28 13.02 10.38
C HIS A 54 21.57 11.67 10.29
N PHE A 55 21.87 10.75 11.22
CA PHE A 55 21.24 9.44 11.28
C PHE A 55 19.74 9.56 11.57
N ASP A 56 19.34 10.29 12.61
CA ASP A 56 17.95 10.43 13.04
C ASP A 56 17.07 11.10 11.96
N VAL A 57 17.61 12.09 11.24
CA VAL A 57 16.88 12.81 10.18
C VAL A 57 16.69 11.95 8.94
N ARG A 58 17.66 11.09 8.60
CA ARG A 58 17.57 10.24 7.41
C ARG A 58 16.76 8.97 7.64
N TYR A 59 16.96 8.30 8.78
CA TYR A 59 16.38 7.00 9.09
C TYR A 59 15.25 7.16 10.11
N PHE A 60 14.11 7.65 9.65
CA PHE A 60 12.90 7.82 10.45
C PHE A 60 12.14 6.48 10.62
N THR A 61 12.22 5.63 9.61
CA THR A 61 11.66 4.29 9.59
C THR A 61 12.79 3.28 9.81
N ASN A 62 12.71 2.55 10.90
CA ASN A 62 13.68 1.51 11.23
C ASN A 62 13.10 0.43 12.12
N ASN A 63 13.81 -0.69 12.21
CA ASN A 63 13.60 -1.65 13.27
C ASN A 63 14.54 -1.33 14.45
N PRO A 64 14.03 -0.81 15.58
CA PRO A 64 14.86 -0.32 16.69
C PRO A 64 15.69 -1.43 17.35
N ILE A 65 15.22 -2.68 17.32
CA ILE A 65 15.97 -3.83 17.86
C ILE A 65 17.21 -4.07 16.99
N THR A 66 17.02 -4.17 15.67
CA THR A 66 18.13 -4.42 14.74
C THR A 66 19.13 -3.26 14.71
N ASP A 67 18.66 -2.02 14.82
CA ASP A 67 19.55 -0.87 14.87
C ASP A 67 20.30 -0.80 16.20
N ALA A 68 19.71 -1.19 17.33
CA ALA A 68 20.41 -1.32 18.60
C ALA A 68 21.52 -2.40 18.54
N GLU A 69 21.23 -3.55 17.93
CA GLU A 69 22.22 -4.61 17.71
C GLU A 69 23.37 -4.15 16.80
N ARG A 70 23.04 -3.47 15.68
CA ARG A 70 24.05 -2.89 14.77
C ARG A 70 24.86 -1.80 15.44
N PHE A 71 24.24 -0.95 16.27
CA PHE A 71 24.94 0.08 17.01
C PHE A 71 25.95 -0.52 17.98
N ALA A 72 25.56 -1.60 18.68
CA ALA A 72 26.48 -2.37 19.53
C ALA A 72 27.61 -3.01 18.71
N ALA A 73 27.31 -3.63 17.56
CA ALA A 73 28.31 -4.20 16.65
C ALA A 73 29.26 -3.11 16.09
N CYS A 74 28.76 -1.89 15.91
CA CYS A 74 29.54 -0.71 15.53
C CYS A 74 30.36 -0.12 16.68
N LYS A 75 30.38 -0.76 17.86
CA LYS A 75 31.03 -0.28 19.09
C LYS A 75 30.51 1.09 19.52
N GLY A 76 29.20 1.31 19.36
CA GLY A 76 28.53 2.55 19.74
C GLY A 76 28.88 3.75 18.85
N SER A 77 29.20 3.55 17.57
CA SER A 77 29.57 4.63 16.64
C SER A 77 28.49 4.89 15.59
N PHE A 78 27.86 6.07 15.64
CA PHE A 78 26.89 6.51 14.64
C PHE A 78 27.51 6.71 13.26
N TYR A 79 28.79 7.13 13.16
CA TYR A 79 29.51 7.17 11.89
C TYR A 79 29.53 5.80 11.19
N LYS A 80 29.87 4.74 11.93
CA LYS A 80 29.91 3.37 11.38
C LYS A 80 28.51 2.84 11.09
N LEU A 81 27.54 3.10 11.97
CA LEU A 81 26.16 2.70 11.77
C LEU A 81 25.56 3.36 10.53
N TYR A 82 25.77 4.67 10.35
CA TYR A 82 25.33 5.41 9.17
C TYR A 82 25.94 4.81 7.90
N ARG A 83 27.25 4.54 7.89
CA ARG A 83 27.91 3.88 6.75
C ARG A 83 27.31 2.51 6.45
N LEU A 84 27.03 1.70 7.48
CA LEU A 84 26.38 0.40 7.31
C LEU A 84 24.98 0.53 6.72
N ARG A 85 24.18 1.50 7.19
CA ARG A 85 22.86 1.78 6.63
C ARG A 85 22.92 2.25 5.17
N ARG A 86 23.90 3.07 4.79
CA ARG A 86 24.10 3.45 3.38
C ARG A 86 24.42 2.25 2.48
N LEU A 87 25.06 1.20 2.99
CA LEU A 87 25.26 -0.04 2.22
C LEU A 87 23.94 -0.80 2.00
N LEU A 88 23.03 -0.79 2.98
CA LEU A 88 21.69 -1.35 2.82
C LEU A 88 20.86 -0.51 1.83
N ASP A 89 20.96 0.81 1.93
CA ASP A 89 20.31 1.72 0.98
C ASP A 89 20.75 1.43 -0.45
N GLN A 90 22.06 1.29 -0.68
CA GLN A 90 22.59 0.96 -2.00
C GLN A 90 22.10 -0.39 -2.49
N ARG A 91 22.08 -1.42 -1.63
CA ARG A 91 21.55 -2.74 -1.99
C ARG A 91 20.06 -2.68 -2.38
N ALA A 92 19.26 -1.82 -1.74
CA ALA A 92 17.87 -1.61 -2.13
C ALA A 92 17.74 -0.88 -3.46
N LEU A 93 18.57 0.14 -3.72
CA LEU A 93 18.60 0.86 -4.99
C LEU A 93 19.04 -0.05 -6.14
N ASP A 94 20.06 -0.89 -5.93
CA ASP A 94 20.51 -1.87 -6.92
C ASP A 94 19.40 -2.90 -7.24
N ALA A 95 18.64 -3.32 -6.21
CA ALA A 95 17.49 -4.20 -6.39
C ALA A 95 16.34 -3.52 -7.14
N LEU A 96 16.06 -2.25 -6.83
CA LEU A 96 15.06 -1.44 -7.52
C LEU A 96 15.43 -1.27 -9.00
N ASP A 97 16.68 -0.95 -9.31
CA ASP A 97 17.18 -0.84 -10.68
C ASP A 97 17.00 -2.17 -11.43
N ALA A 98 17.37 -3.29 -10.79
CA ALA A 98 17.19 -4.60 -11.38
C ALA A 98 15.70 -4.92 -11.65
N ILE A 99 14.78 -4.54 -10.76
CA ILE A 99 13.33 -4.70 -10.94
C ILE A 99 12.82 -3.87 -12.13
N ILE A 100 13.28 -2.62 -12.27
CA ILE A 100 12.88 -1.73 -13.36
C ILE A 100 13.34 -2.31 -14.71
N TYR A 101 14.61 -2.71 -14.80
CA TYR A 101 15.24 -3.09 -16.06
C TYR A 101 15.11 -4.58 -16.41
N ARG A 102 14.63 -5.43 -15.50
CA ARG A 102 14.47 -6.88 -15.73
C ARG A 102 13.20 -7.41 -15.08
N LYS A 103 12.41 -8.14 -15.87
CA LYS A 103 11.25 -8.89 -15.35
C LYS A 103 11.67 -10.19 -14.65
N GLN A 104 12.60 -10.93 -15.24
CA GLN A 104 13.11 -12.17 -14.66
C GLN A 104 13.73 -11.91 -13.29
N GLY A 105 13.38 -12.73 -12.29
CA GLY A 105 13.93 -12.63 -10.94
C GLY A 105 13.28 -11.59 -10.03
N ARG A 106 12.20 -10.92 -10.47
CA ARG A 106 11.50 -9.91 -9.65
C ARG A 106 10.96 -10.48 -8.35
N CYS A 107 10.47 -11.72 -8.33
CA CYS A 107 10.01 -12.33 -7.07
C CYS A 107 11.19 -12.53 -6.12
N THR A 108 12.34 -12.97 -6.61
CA THR A 108 13.56 -13.07 -5.79
C THR A 108 13.99 -11.72 -5.22
N LEU A 109 13.98 -10.66 -6.03
CA LEU A 109 14.33 -9.30 -5.58
C LEU A 109 13.29 -8.72 -4.60
N GLY A 110 12.00 -8.97 -4.84
CA GLY A 110 10.91 -8.63 -3.92
C GLY A 110 11.10 -9.28 -2.55
N ARG A 111 11.56 -10.55 -2.52
CA ARG A 111 11.91 -11.22 -1.26
C ARG A 111 13.10 -10.57 -0.57
N VAL A 112 14.15 -10.19 -1.30
CA VAL A 112 15.29 -9.46 -0.71
C VAL A 112 14.81 -8.16 -0.07
N LEU A 113 13.98 -7.38 -0.77
CA LEU A 113 13.42 -6.14 -0.24
C LEU A 113 12.58 -6.40 1.01
N ALA A 114 11.65 -7.37 0.97
CA ALA A 114 10.71 -7.62 2.06
C ALA A 114 11.34 -8.31 3.28
N TYR A 115 12.13 -9.37 3.08
CA TYR A 115 12.63 -10.24 4.15
C TYR A 115 14.03 -9.86 4.65
N ASP A 116 14.94 -9.49 3.74
CA ASP A 116 16.34 -9.24 4.12
C ASP A 116 16.58 -7.80 4.53
N LEU A 117 15.92 -6.85 3.84
CA LEU A 117 16.12 -5.41 4.04
C LEU A 117 15.00 -4.79 4.89
N GLY A 118 13.74 -5.08 4.56
CA GLY A 118 12.56 -4.67 5.33
C GLY A 118 12.48 -3.17 5.57
N ALA A 119 12.01 -2.80 6.77
CA ALA A 119 11.83 -1.40 7.18
C ALA A 119 13.10 -0.54 7.08
N ASP A 120 14.29 -1.15 7.02
CA ASP A 120 15.56 -0.43 7.03
C ASP A 120 15.86 0.33 5.74
N VAL A 121 15.21 -0.04 4.64
CA VAL A 121 15.41 0.62 3.34
C VAL A 121 14.17 1.42 2.92
N TYR A 122 13.17 1.50 3.79
CA TYR A 122 11.91 2.16 3.51
C TYR A 122 12.10 3.65 3.18
N ASP A 123 12.94 4.38 3.93
CA ASP A 123 13.17 5.81 3.67
C ASP A 123 13.93 6.07 2.36
N VAL A 124 14.91 5.23 2.00
CA VAL A 124 15.58 5.40 0.69
C VAL A 124 14.63 5.09 -0.45
N LEU A 125 13.80 4.05 -0.36
CA LEU A 125 12.81 3.73 -1.38
C LEU A 125 11.75 4.84 -1.48
N ARG A 126 11.33 5.40 -0.34
CA ARG A 126 10.41 6.55 -0.28
C ARG A 126 10.95 7.76 -1.02
N SER A 127 12.26 8.00 -0.98
CA SER A 127 12.89 9.09 -1.74
C SER A 127 12.82 8.92 -3.26
N GLN A 128 12.53 7.69 -3.74
CA GLN A 128 12.43 7.35 -5.15
C GLN A 128 10.98 7.34 -5.68
N THR A 129 9.97 7.56 -4.83
CA THR A 129 8.54 7.54 -5.23
C THR A 129 8.06 8.86 -5.83
N GLU A 130 8.86 9.92 -5.73
CA GLU A 130 8.56 11.23 -6.27
C GLU A 130 9.01 11.32 -7.73
N MET A 131 8.08 11.72 -8.60
CA MET A 131 8.36 11.95 -10.02
C MET A 131 9.30 13.14 -10.17
N ARG A 132 10.49 12.92 -10.73
CA ARG A 132 11.42 13.99 -11.09
C ARG A 132 11.25 14.31 -12.56
N TRP A 133 10.62 15.44 -12.84
CA TRP A 133 10.22 15.82 -14.18
C TRP A 133 11.43 16.37 -14.98
N PRO A 134 11.54 16.05 -16.28
CA PRO A 134 12.40 16.82 -17.18
C PRO A 134 12.05 18.31 -17.13
N LYS A 135 13.04 19.19 -17.24
CA LYS A 135 12.85 20.65 -17.13
C LYS A 135 11.79 21.19 -18.09
N ASP A 136 11.66 20.60 -19.28
CA ASP A 136 10.75 21.05 -20.34
C ASP A 136 9.26 20.79 -20.03
N ILE A 137 8.94 19.89 -19.10
CA ILE A 137 7.56 19.47 -18.76
C ILE A 137 7.18 19.80 -17.30
N ALA A 138 8.16 20.15 -16.46
CA ALA A 138 7.97 20.46 -15.05
C ALA A 138 7.21 21.78 -14.85
N LYS A 139 6.25 21.78 -13.92
CA LYS A 139 5.61 23.01 -13.42
C LYS A 139 6.54 23.72 -12.42
N PRO A 140 6.31 25.01 -12.14
CA PRO A 140 7.00 25.71 -11.07
C PRO A 140 6.88 24.96 -9.73
N ASN A 141 8.00 24.82 -9.02
CA ASN A 141 8.14 24.11 -7.74
C ASN A 141 8.04 22.58 -7.78
N GLU A 142 8.00 21.97 -8.97
CA GLU A 142 8.11 20.51 -9.07
C GLU A 142 9.59 20.06 -9.02
N PRO A 143 9.86 18.87 -8.45
CA PRO A 143 11.18 18.26 -8.52
C PRO A 143 11.59 18.05 -9.98
N THR A 144 12.77 18.55 -10.33
CA THR A 144 13.34 18.40 -11.66
C THR A 144 14.62 17.59 -11.64
N VAL A 145 14.93 16.97 -12.77
CA VAL A 145 16.20 16.27 -12.99
C VAL A 145 16.74 16.63 -14.38
N ASP A 146 18.04 16.94 -14.44
CA ASP A 146 18.72 17.33 -15.67
C ASP A 146 20.17 16.80 -15.67
N PRO A 147 20.54 15.89 -16.59
CA PRO A 147 19.67 15.25 -17.59
C PRO A 147 18.68 14.27 -16.93
N PRO A 148 17.50 14.02 -17.54
CA PRO A 148 16.53 13.07 -16.98
C PRO A 148 17.09 11.64 -16.95
N THR A 149 16.75 10.89 -15.89
CA THR A 149 17.16 9.49 -15.80
C THR A 149 16.44 8.65 -16.85
N PRO A 150 17.03 7.54 -17.34
CA PRO A 150 16.41 6.73 -18.41
C PRO A 150 15.06 6.11 -18.04
N ASP A 151 14.70 6.13 -16.75
CA ASP A 151 13.55 5.50 -16.11
C ASP A 151 12.70 6.48 -15.28
N TRP A 152 12.77 7.78 -15.59
CA TRP A 152 12.13 8.82 -14.78
C TRP A 152 10.62 8.61 -14.59
N ILE A 153 9.93 7.92 -15.52
CA ILE A 153 8.52 7.53 -15.40
C ILE A 153 8.34 6.25 -14.56
N ALA A 154 9.13 5.22 -14.83
CA ALA A 154 8.95 3.90 -14.20
C ALA A 154 9.42 3.85 -12.74
N ARG A 155 10.49 4.56 -12.41
CA ARG A 155 11.13 4.49 -11.09
C ARG A 155 10.19 4.81 -9.93
N PRO A 156 9.37 5.89 -9.98
CA PRO A 156 8.37 6.17 -8.95
C PRO A 156 7.39 5.02 -8.70
N TYR A 157 6.92 4.35 -9.75
CA TYR A 157 5.99 3.23 -9.63
C TYR A 157 6.66 2.03 -8.97
N TRP A 158 7.82 1.59 -9.47
CA TRP A 158 8.51 0.42 -8.91
C TRP A 158 9.05 0.69 -7.50
N ALA A 159 9.38 1.93 -7.16
CA ALA A 159 9.71 2.31 -5.79
C ALA A 159 8.51 2.16 -4.84
N ARG A 160 7.30 2.57 -5.27
CA ARG A 160 6.06 2.35 -4.51
C ARG A 160 5.76 0.86 -4.34
N GLU A 161 5.96 0.05 -5.37
CA GLU A 161 5.80 -1.41 -5.28
C GLU A 161 6.83 -2.05 -4.34
N ALA A 162 8.10 -1.62 -4.40
CA ALA A 162 9.16 -2.08 -3.51
C ALA A 162 8.87 -1.71 -2.04
N MET A 163 8.33 -0.52 -1.77
CA MET A 163 7.84 -0.17 -0.43
C MET A 163 6.62 -0.99 -0.03
N GLY A 164 5.68 -1.17 -0.96
CA GLY A 164 4.44 -1.90 -0.76
C GLY A 164 4.68 -3.34 -0.34
N VAL A 165 5.61 -4.06 -1.00
CA VAL A 165 5.90 -5.46 -0.64
C VAL A 165 6.46 -5.60 0.78
N ILE A 166 7.21 -4.60 1.26
CA ILE A 166 7.70 -4.54 2.65
C ILE A 166 6.52 -4.37 3.62
N THR A 167 5.68 -3.35 3.42
CA THR A 167 4.57 -3.04 4.34
C THR A 167 3.46 -4.08 4.30
N ARG A 168 3.23 -4.71 3.15
CA ARG A 168 2.29 -5.83 3.00
C ARG A 168 2.80 -7.09 3.70
N LEU A 169 4.10 -7.39 3.68
CA LEU A 169 4.66 -8.48 4.51
C LEU A 169 4.40 -8.24 6.00
N GLU A 170 4.60 -7.02 6.49
CA GLU A 170 4.27 -6.65 7.88
C GLU A 170 2.79 -6.90 8.19
N ALA A 171 1.89 -6.43 7.32
CA ALA A 171 0.44 -6.61 7.45
C ALA A 171 0.02 -8.08 7.48
N LEU A 172 0.51 -8.88 6.52
CA LEU A 172 0.19 -10.31 6.42
C LEU A 172 0.61 -11.06 7.69
N ARG A 173 1.77 -10.71 8.29
CA ARG A 173 2.24 -11.30 9.54
C ARG A 173 1.39 -10.93 10.75
N LEU A 174 0.87 -9.69 10.81
CA LEU A 174 -0.06 -9.29 11.87
C LEU A 174 -1.38 -10.06 11.79
N TRP A 175 -1.93 -10.27 10.59
CA TRP A 175 -3.13 -11.11 10.41
C TRP A 175 -2.86 -12.58 10.70
N ARG A 176 -1.70 -13.13 10.31
CA ARG A 176 -1.30 -14.48 10.71
C ARG A 176 -1.24 -14.61 12.23
N LYS A 177 -0.62 -13.64 12.93
CA LYS A 177 -0.59 -13.59 14.39
C LYS A 177 -2.01 -13.58 14.98
N ALA A 178 -2.94 -12.82 14.42
CA ALA A 178 -4.34 -12.78 14.86
C ALA A 178 -5.09 -14.11 14.69
N VAL A 179 -4.63 -15.00 13.80
CA VAL A 179 -5.24 -16.32 13.58
C VAL A 179 -4.54 -17.41 14.41
N VAL A 180 -3.20 -17.42 14.42
CA VAL A 180 -2.39 -18.47 15.06
C VAL A 180 -2.23 -18.24 16.57
N GLU A 181 -2.11 -16.98 16.98
CA GLU A 181 -1.86 -16.55 18.35
C GLU A 181 -2.84 -15.44 18.78
N PRO A 182 -4.17 -15.69 18.70
CA PRO A 182 -5.19 -14.66 18.92
C PRO A 182 -5.10 -13.98 20.29
N GLN A 183 -4.55 -14.66 21.30
CA GLN A 183 -4.34 -14.12 22.65
C GLN A 183 -3.26 -13.01 22.72
N TYR A 184 -2.35 -12.96 21.75
CA TYR A 184 -1.28 -11.96 21.68
C TYR A 184 -1.54 -10.87 20.66
N ALA A 185 -2.62 -10.99 19.88
CA ALA A 185 -2.99 -10.00 18.87
C ALA A 185 -3.88 -8.90 19.47
N SER A 186 -3.53 -7.65 19.21
CA SER A 186 -4.32 -6.49 19.56
C SER A 186 -5.20 -6.01 18.41
N PHE A 187 -6.27 -5.27 18.72
CA PHE A 187 -7.09 -4.59 17.70
C PHE A 187 -6.28 -3.56 16.91
N ALA A 188 -5.37 -2.84 17.59
CA ALA A 188 -4.42 -1.94 16.94
C ALA A 188 -3.63 -2.64 15.84
N GLU A 189 -3.03 -3.80 16.13
CA GLU A 189 -2.28 -4.59 15.14
C GLU A 189 -3.17 -5.07 13.99
N GLY A 190 -4.33 -5.64 14.29
CA GLY A 190 -5.23 -6.17 13.25
C GLY A 190 -5.72 -5.11 12.27
N PHE A 191 -6.00 -3.89 12.77
CA PHE A 191 -6.47 -2.78 11.96
C PHE A 191 -5.33 -2.01 11.27
N ALA A 192 -4.16 -1.89 11.91
CA ALA A 192 -2.99 -1.29 11.29
C ALA A 192 -2.50 -2.07 10.06
N ALA A 193 -2.75 -3.39 10.01
CA ALA A 193 -2.42 -4.23 8.86
C ALA A 193 -3.09 -3.75 7.56
N PHE A 194 -4.31 -3.20 7.61
CA PHE A 194 -4.96 -2.65 6.41
C PHE A 194 -4.16 -1.50 5.78
N SER A 195 -3.55 -0.64 6.61
CA SER A 195 -2.70 0.47 6.15
C SER A 195 -1.45 -0.01 5.42
N GLY A 196 -0.96 -1.23 5.72
CA GLY A 196 0.17 -1.85 5.03
C GLY A 196 -0.05 -2.04 3.53
N PHE A 197 -1.30 -2.22 3.10
CA PHE A 197 -1.65 -2.34 1.68
C PHE A 197 -1.66 -1.00 0.95
N ARG A 198 -1.76 0.12 1.68
CA ARG A 198 -1.63 1.49 1.16
C ARG A 198 -0.18 2.00 1.16
N GLY A 199 0.78 1.10 1.38
CA GLY A 199 2.19 1.44 1.48
C GLY A 199 2.59 2.10 2.80
N VAL A 200 1.73 2.14 3.83
CA VAL A 200 2.04 2.71 5.16
C VAL A 200 2.40 1.59 6.12
N SER A 201 3.58 1.64 6.75
CA SER A 201 4.00 0.60 7.71
C SER A 201 2.98 0.47 8.86
N PRO A 202 2.44 -0.74 9.12
CA PRO A 202 1.60 -0.99 10.28
C PRO A 202 2.26 -0.61 11.62
N GLN A 203 3.59 -0.73 11.73
CA GLN A 203 4.32 -0.34 12.94
C GLN A 203 4.24 1.17 13.21
N LYS A 204 4.30 1.99 12.15
CA LYS A 204 4.09 3.43 12.26
C LYS A 204 2.69 3.74 12.78
N VAL A 205 1.66 3.08 12.22
CA VAL A 205 0.27 3.29 12.64
C VAL A 205 0.04 2.91 14.09
N ILE A 206 0.61 1.78 14.54
CA ILE A 206 0.57 1.36 15.96
C ILE A 206 1.26 2.39 16.85
N LYS A 207 2.42 2.92 16.45
CA LYS A 207 3.14 3.96 17.19
C LYS A 207 2.32 5.26 17.30
N ASP A 208 1.69 5.69 16.21
CA ASP A 208 0.85 6.88 16.19
C ASP A 208 -0.37 6.71 17.11
N LEU A 209 -0.98 5.52 17.13
CA LEU A 209 -2.07 5.18 18.04
C LEU A 209 -1.62 5.11 19.51
N ASN A 210 -0.45 4.53 19.80
CA ASN A 210 0.11 4.53 21.17
C ASN A 210 0.38 5.95 21.66
N THR A 211 0.88 6.83 20.78
CA THR A 211 1.05 8.26 21.09
C THR A 211 -0.29 8.94 21.40
N LEU A 212 -1.37 8.57 20.70
CA LEU A 212 -2.72 9.02 21.05
C LEU A 212 -3.16 8.51 22.42
N CYS A 213 -2.94 7.23 22.73
CA CYS A 213 -3.26 6.64 24.03
C CYS A 213 -2.53 7.33 25.19
N GLU A 214 -1.22 7.57 25.05
CA GLU A 214 -0.38 8.27 26.04
C GLU A 214 -0.92 9.66 26.35
N ARG A 215 -1.27 10.44 25.31
CA ARG A 215 -1.86 11.78 25.51
C ARG A 215 -3.21 11.72 26.23
N CYS A 216 -4.03 10.71 25.95
CA CYS A 216 -5.29 10.53 26.65
C CYS A 216 -5.07 10.24 28.14
N GLU A 217 -4.18 9.31 28.47
CA GLU A 217 -3.88 8.97 29.86
C GLU A 217 -3.38 10.20 30.63
N ILE A 218 -2.47 10.99 30.05
CA ILE A 218 -1.97 12.23 30.65
C ILE A 218 -3.13 13.20 30.92
N HIS A 219 -4.03 13.36 29.96
CA HIS A 219 -5.20 14.23 30.12
C HIS A 219 -6.14 13.74 31.22
N LEU A 220 -6.52 12.46 31.22
CA LEU A 220 -7.42 11.89 32.24
C LEU A 220 -6.85 12.05 33.66
N ARG A 221 -5.54 11.85 33.82
CA ARG A 221 -4.86 12.07 35.10
C ARG A 221 -4.87 13.56 35.51
N ALA A 222 -4.70 14.47 34.56
CA ALA A 222 -4.77 15.91 34.81
C ALA A 222 -6.17 16.37 35.24
N GLU A 223 -7.22 15.79 34.68
CA GLU A 223 -8.62 16.02 35.07
C GLU A 223 -9.03 15.29 36.37
N GLY A 224 -8.10 14.58 37.02
CA GLY A 224 -8.36 13.88 38.28
C GLY A 224 -9.19 12.61 38.15
N VAL A 225 -9.30 12.03 36.95
CA VAL A 225 -10.00 10.76 36.72
C VAL A 225 -9.25 9.61 37.40
N ASN A 226 -9.93 8.88 38.28
CA ASN A 226 -9.34 7.77 39.00
C ASN A 226 -9.25 6.49 38.12
N LEU A 227 -8.05 6.19 37.65
CA LEU A 227 -7.76 5.01 36.82
C LEU A 227 -7.37 3.76 37.63
N GLN A 228 -7.23 3.85 38.96
CA GLN A 228 -6.76 2.74 39.78
C GLN A 228 -7.90 1.78 40.11
N ARG A 229 -7.92 0.62 39.43
CA ARG A 229 -8.93 -0.42 39.65
C ARG A 229 -9.01 -0.84 41.13
N GLY A 230 -10.23 -0.90 41.65
CA GLY A 230 -10.51 -1.37 43.02
C GLY A 230 -10.41 -0.30 44.12
N THR A 231 -10.12 0.95 43.75
CA THR A 231 -10.13 2.08 44.69
C THR A 231 -11.50 2.76 44.76
N GLU A 232 -11.76 3.49 45.84
CA GLU A 232 -12.95 4.33 45.98
C GLU A 232 -12.95 5.42 44.91
N GLY A 233 -14.03 5.51 44.12
CA GLY A 233 -14.12 6.42 42.97
C GLY A 233 -13.64 5.85 41.63
N TYR A 234 -13.22 4.57 41.56
CA TYR A 234 -13.04 3.90 40.28
C TYR A 234 -14.40 3.63 39.62
N ASP A 235 -14.74 4.42 38.59
CA ASP A 235 -16.00 4.32 37.85
C ASP A 235 -15.74 4.11 36.35
N VAL A 236 -16.04 2.91 35.87
CA VAL A 236 -15.87 2.50 34.48
C VAL A 236 -16.67 3.37 33.52
N VAL A 237 -17.88 3.80 33.89
CA VAL A 237 -18.73 4.62 33.02
C VAL A 237 -18.19 6.04 32.96
N ASN A 238 -17.74 6.61 34.08
CA ASN A 238 -17.09 7.92 34.11
C ASN A 238 -15.81 7.91 33.27
N ILE A 239 -14.90 6.95 33.49
CA ILE A 239 -13.65 6.84 32.72
C ILE A 239 -13.97 6.71 31.22
N SER A 240 -14.96 5.90 30.84
CA SER A 240 -15.35 5.74 29.44
C SER A 240 -15.94 7.02 28.85
N THR A 241 -16.70 7.78 29.64
CA THR A 241 -17.26 9.08 29.25
C THR A 241 -16.16 10.09 28.97
N GLU A 242 -15.18 10.17 29.86
CA GLU A 242 -14.03 11.08 29.71
C GLU A 242 -13.14 10.71 28.53
N ILE A 243 -12.92 9.40 28.26
CA ILE A 243 -12.23 8.96 27.05
C ILE A 243 -12.97 9.44 25.80
N CYS A 244 -14.29 9.22 25.69
CA CYS A 244 -15.07 9.65 24.55
C CYS A 244 -15.09 11.18 24.40
N SER A 245 -15.21 11.91 25.50
CA SER A 245 -15.16 13.38 25.54
C SER A 245 -13.81 13.89 25.01
N TRP A 246 -12.72 13.33 25.51
CA TRP A 246 -11.38 13.70 25.09
C TRP A 246 -11.12 13.36 23.62
N LEU A 247 -11.49 12.17 23.14
CA LEU A 247 -11.34 11.80 21.72
C LEU A 247 -12.06 12.81 20.81
N ARG A 248 -13.27 13.23 21.16
CA ARG A 248 -13.97 14.30 20.43
C ARG A 248 -13.25 15.64 20.49
N SER A 249 -12.68 16.02 21.63
CA SER A 249 -11.86 17.23 21.75
C SER A 249 -10.63 17.21 20.83
N GLN A 250 -10.12 16.01 20.49
CA GLN A 250 -9.02 15.80 19.54
C GLN A 250 -9.50 15.71 18.07
N GLY A 251 -10.80 15.88 17.84
CA GLY A 251 -11.47 15.86 16.53
C GLY A 251 -12.00 14.50 16.09
N PHE A 252 -11.94 13.46 16.92
CA PHE A 252 -12.48 12.14 16.56
C PHE A 252 -13.98 12.08 16.85
N ASP A 253 -14.80 12.11 15.79
CA ASP A 253 -16.26 12.18 15.89
C ASP A 253 -16.95 11.35 14.78
N LYS A 254 -18.28 11.29 14.78
CA LYS A 254 -19.06 10.54 13.79
C LYS A 254 -19.03 11.20 12.40
N ALA A 255 -18.75 10.41 11.37
CA ALA A 255 -18.94 10.83 9.98
C ALA A 255 -20.43 10.84 9.60
N THR A 256 -20.85 11.77 8.75
CA THR A 256 -22.24 11.86 8.26
C THR A 256 -22.28 12.11 6.75
N GLY A 257 -23.38 11.70 6.11
CA GLY A 257 -23.62 11.96 4.69
C GLY A 257 -22.52 11.37 3.79
N VAL A 258 -22.02 12.15 2.84
CA VAL A 258 -20.99 11.73 1.88
C VAL A 258 -19.70 11.29 2.59
N ASN A 259 -19.33 11.94 3.69
CA ASN A 259 -18.11 11.59 4.42
C ASN A 259 -18.19 10.21 5.08
N TYR A 260 -19.38 9.68 5.36
CA TYR A 260 -19.55 8.35 5.96
C TYR A 260 -19.05 7.24 5.04
N HIS A 261 -19.31 7.36 3.74
CA HIS A 261 -19.01 6.31 2.75
C HIS A 261 -17.58 6.34 2.21
N ARG A 262 -16.76 7.31 2.62
CA ARG A 262 -15.36 7.39 2.17
C ARG A 262 -14.59 6.16 2.61
N ILE A 263 -13.98 5.48 1.66
CA ILE A 263 -13.21 4.26 1.90
C ILE A 263 -12.01 4.49 2.85
N ASP A 264 -11.45 5.71 2.89
CA ASP A 264 -10.40 6.11 3.83
C ASP A 264 -10.77 5.92 5.31
N ASN A 265 -12.05 5.98 5.65
CA ASN A 265 -12.50 5.83 7.04
C ASN A 265 -12.25 4.45 7.63
N HIS A 266 -11.95 3.44 6.80
CA HIS A 266 -11.62 2.08 7.26
C HIS A 266 -10.15 1.91 7.66
N PHE A 267 -9.30 2.90 7.40
CA PHE A 267 -7.84 2.80 7.54
C PHE A 267 -7.31 3.70 8.66
N LEU A 268 -6.60 3.11 9.63
CA LEU A 268 -6.14 3.84 10.81
C LEU A 268 -5.12 4.95 10.50
N ASP A 269 -4.28 4.78 9.48
CA ASP A 269 -3.36 5.85 9.03
C ASP A 269 -4.10 7.13 8.63
N CYS A 270 -5.26 6.98 7.99
CA CYS A 270 -6.12 8.09 7.62
C CYS A 270 -6.93 8.59 8.81
N VAL A 271 -7.53 7.69 9.60
CA VAL A 271 -8.33 8.06 10.77
C VAL A 271 -7.54 8.87 11.77
N LEU A 272 -6.28 8.50 12.04
CA LEU A 272 -5.41 9.21 12.99
C LEU A 272 -4.96 10.59 12.49
N THR A 273 -5.10 10.89 11.20
CA THR A 273 -4.55 12.10 10.58
C THR A 273 -5.63 12.97 9.92
N THR A 274 -6.22 12.51 8.84
CA THR A 274 -7.03 13.27 7.89
C THR A 274 -8.53 12.98 8.01
N HIS A 275 -8.90 11.80 8.50
CA HIS A 275 -10.26 11.27 8.53
C HIS A 275 -10.72 11.00 9.97
N LYS A 276 -10.58 12.00 10.84
CA LYS A 276 -10.96 11.87 12.25
C LYS A 276 -12.49 11.80 12.46
N HIS A 277 -13.27 12.40 11.57
CA HIS A 277 -14.71 12.13 11.49
C HIS A 277 -14.92 10.83 10.73
N THR A 278 -15.26 9.76 11.44
CA THR A 278 -15.12 8.40 10.91
C THR A 278 -16.27 7.46 11.29
N LEU A 279 -16.12 6.19 10.93
CA LEU A 279 -17.10 5.12 11.08
C LEU A 279 -17.21 4.61 12.52
N PRO A 280 -18.35 3.98 12.88
CA PRO A 280 -18.54 3.35 14.18
C PRO A 280 -17.42 2.36 14.54
N LEU A 281 -17.02 1.51 13.58
CA LEU A 281 -15.98 0.51 13.80
C LEU A 281 -14.63 1.16 14.14
N SER A 282 -14.24 2.19 13.38
CA SER A 282 -12.96 2.89 13.58
C SER A 282 -12.94 3.64 14.92
N LEU A 283 -14.03 4.32 15.29
CA LEU A 283 -14.15 4.96 16.61
C LEU A 283 -14.09 3.96 17.76
N VAL A 284 -14.77 2.81 17.63
CA VAL A 284 -14.71 1.74 18.64
C VAL A 284 -13.28 1.19 18.77
N VAL A 285 -12.54 1.02 17.67
CA VAL A 285 -11.13 0.58 17.72
C VAL A 285 -10.25 1.59 18.47
N LEU A 286 -10.41 2.89 18.21
CA LEU A 286 -9.71 3.95 18.95
C LEU A 286 -10.05 3.90 20.44
N PHE A 287 -11.35 3.88 20.77
CA PHE A 287 -11.83 3.81 22.16
C PHE A 287 -11.28 2.58 22.88
N VAL A 288 -11.38 1.39 22.28
CA VAL A 288 -10.88 0.14 22.89
C VAL A 288 -9.37 0.21 23.10
N SER A 289 -8.63 0.79 22.16
CA SER A 289 -7.18 0.93 22.29
C SER A 289 -6.79 1.84 23.45
N VAL A 290 -7.46 2.98 23.59
CA VAL A 290 -7.25 3.92 24.71
C VAL A 290 -7.72 3.31 26.04
N ALA A 291 -8.93 2.76 26.09
CA ALA A 291 -9.50 2.15 27.27
C ALA A 291 -8.60 1.04 27.82
N ARG A 292 -8.08 0.16 26.95
CA ARG A 292 -7.14 -0.90 27.36
C ARG A 292 -5.79 -0.34 27.81
N TYR A 293 -5.30 0.72 27.17
CA TYR A 293 -4.06 1.38 27.55
C TYR A 293 -4.13 1.93 28.98
N VAL A 294 -5.27 2.52 29.36
CA VAL A 294 -5.51 3.05 30.72
C VAL A 294 -5.95 1.98 31.74
N GLY A 295 -5.95 0.70 31.36
CA GLY A 295 -6.20 -0.43 32.26
C GLY A 295 -7.63 -0.96 32.30
N LEU A 296 -8.54 -0.49 31.45
CA LEU A 296 -9.89 -1.05 31.32
C LEU A 296 -9.90 -2.34 30.48
N GLU A 297 -10.71 -3.32 30.87
CA GLU A 297 -10.96 -4.50 30.05
C GLU A 297 -12.06 -4.21 29.03
N ALA A 298 -11.66 -3.51 27.95
CA ALA A 298 -12.55 -3.12 26.86
C ALA A 298 -12.42 -4.04 25.63
N HIS A 299 -13.55 -4.31 24.99
CA HIS A 299 -13.65 -5.11 23.77
C HIS A 299 -14.71 -4.53 22.82
N PRO A 300 -14.53 -4.63 21.49
CA PRO A 300 -15.61 -4.40 20.54
C PRO A 300 -16.63 -5.53 20.58
N VAL A 301 -17.84 -5.26 20.11
CA VAL A 301 -18.90 -6.24 19.89
C VAL A 301 -19.36 -6.16 18.44
N GLY A 302 -19.35 -7.30 17.75
CA GLY A 302 -19.70 -7.41 16.33
C GLY A 302 -21.21 -7.43 16.06
N PHE A 303 -21.98 -6.61 16.75
CA PHE A 303 -23.44 -6.62 16.71
C PHE A 303 -23.97 -6.35 15.28
N PRO A 304 -25.11 -6.92 14.87
CA PRO A 304 -25.68 -6.66 13.55
C PRO A 304 -25.96 -5.16 13.35
N GLN A 305 -25.65 -4.63 12.17
CA GLN A 305 -25.88 -3.23 11.74
C GLN A 305 -25.12 -2.13 12.51
N HIS A 306 -24.69 -2.36 13.75
CA HIS A 306 -23.96 -1.39 14.57
C HIS A 306 -22.78 -2.04 15.29
N VAL A 307 -21.66 -1.34 15.40
CA VAL A 307 -20.51 -1.80 16.21
C VAL A 307 -20.45 -0.94 17.46
N HIS A 308 -20.42 -1.57 18.62
CA HIS A 308 -20.31 -0.90 19.91
C HIS A 308 -19.21 -1.56 20.76
N ALA A 309 -18.88 -0.97 21.91
CA ALA A 309 -17.88 -1.49 22.83
C ALA A 309 -18.53 -2.08 24.09
N VAL A 310 -17.85 -3.01 24.75
CA VAL A 310 -18.16 -3.46 26.11
C VAL A 310 -16.96 -3.25 27.01
N VAL A 311 -17.20 -2.88 28.27
CA VAL A 311 -16.15 -2.73 29.28
C VAL A 311 -16.53 -3.50 30.54
N ARG A 312 -15.61 -4.29 31.08
CA ARG A 312 -15.88 -5.06 32.30
C ARG A 312 -15.96 -4.18 33.55
N VAL A 313 -17.01 -4.36 34.34
CA VAL A 313 -17.32 -3.62 35.58
C VAL A 313 -16.99 -4.42 36.85
N LYS A 314 -17.27 -5.73 36.89
CA LYS A 314 -17.02 -6.62 38.05
C LYS A 314 -15.83 -7.56 37.79
N ALA A 315 -15.00 -7.83 38.80
CA ALA A 315 -13.94 -8.84 38.70
C ALA A 315 -14.53 -10.25 38.82
N SER A 316 -14.22 -11.15 37.88
CA SER A 316 -14.69 -12.54 37.93
C SER A 316 -14.03 -13.27 39.10
N VAL A 317 -14.85 -13.81 40.00
CA VAL A 317 -14.43 -14.73 41.06
C VAL A 317 -14.78 -16.15 40.62
N SER A 318 -14.14 -16.70 39.57
CA SER A 318 -13.95 -18.17 39.36
C SER A 318 -13.38 -18.55 37.97
N SER A 319 -12.72 -19.72 37.97
CA SER A 319 -11.96 -20.38 36.88
C SER A 319 -12.67 -20.52 35.51
N PRO A 320 -11.93 -20.65 34.40
CA PRO A 320 -12.43 -20.61 33.02
C PRO A 320 -13.01 -21.93 32.47
N MET A 321 -13.52 -22.82 33.33
CA MET A 321 -14.17 -24.06 32.90
C MET A 321 -15.66 -23.98 33.22
N PHE A 322 -16.50 -24.19 32.21
CA PHE A 322 -17.97 -24.29 32.21
C PHE A 322 -18.76 -23.06 31.74
N SER A 323 -19.73 -23.39 30.86
CA SER A 323 -20.64 -22.59 30.03
C SER A 323 -21.06 -21.21 30.57
N PRO A 324 -21.32 -20.22 29.69
CA PRO A 324 -21.84 -18.92 30.11
C PRO A 324 -23.23 -19.07 30.75
N SER A 325 -23.29 -18.85 32.06
CA SER A 325 -24.53 -18.57 32.78
C SER A 325 -25.05 -17.17 32.40
N PRO A 326 -26.38 -16.93 32.36
CA PRO A 326 -26.96 -15.60 32.17
C PRO A 326 -26.44 -14.52 33.15
N SER A 327 -25.83 -14.91 34.27
CA SER A 327 -25.24 -13.99 35.26
C SER A 327 -23.95 -13.28 34.80
N GLN A 328 -23.30 -13.72 33.72
CA GLN A 328 -22.06 -13.09 33.23
C GLN A 328 -22.30 -11.73 32.53
N TRP A 329 -23.54 -11.43 32.10
CA TRP A 329 -23.86 -10.19 31.41
C TRP A 329 -23.88 -8.96 32.32
N GLU A 330 -24.07 -9.15 33.63
CA GLU A 330 -23.93 -8.08 34.62
C GLU A 330 -22.45 -7.66 34.84
N GLU A 331 -21.50 -8.39 34.27
CA GLU A 331 -20.08 -8.08 34.38
C GLU A 331 -19.64 -7.02 33.37
N PHE A 332 -20.44 -6.69 32.35
CA PHE A 332 -20.09 -5.75 31.29
C PHE A 332 -21.09 -4.59 31.18
N VAL A 333 -20.57 -3.40 30.89
CA VAL A 333 -21.38 -2.28 30.40
C VAL A 333 -21.21 -2.15 28.90
N HIS A 334 -22.32 -2.03 28.16
CA HIS A 334 -22.34 -1.81 26.72
C HIS A 334 -22.32 -0.31 26.43
N LEU A 335 -21.45 0.11 25.51
CA LEU A 335 -21.14 1.51 25.22
C LEU A 335 -21.25 1.81 23.72
N ASP A 336 -22.13 2.74 23.36
CA ASP A 336 -22.21 3.32 22.03
C ASP A 336 -21.21 4.46 21.88
N VAL A 337 -19.97 4.12 21.50
CA VAL A 337 -18.91 5.10 21.27
C VAL A 337 -19.30 6.09 20.16
N TYR A 338 -20.02 5.63 19.14
CA TYR A 338 -20.40 6.44 17.97
C TYR A 338 -21.46 7.50 18.30
N ASN A 339 -22.43 7.15 19.15
CA ASN A 339 -23.48 8.07 19.60
C ASN A 339 -23.23 8.60 21.02
N SER A 340 -21.97 8.62 21.46
CA SER A 340 -21.58 8.95 22.84
C SER A 340 -21.90 10.38 23.29
N VAL A 341 -22.27 11.28 22.38
CA VAL A 341 -22.81 12.62 22.70
C VAL A 341 -24.24 12.54 23.23
N ASP A 342 -25.07 11.72 22.59
CA ASP A 342 -26.50 11.61 22.90
C ASP A 342 -26.74 10.57 24.01
N ARG A 343 -26.07 9.42 23.88
CA ARG A 343 -26.18 8.31 24.82
C ARG A 343 -24.97 7.39 24.69
N LEU A 344 -24.11 7.40 25.71
CA LEU A 344 -22.98 6.46 25.77
C LEU A 344 -23.42 5.07 26.22
N VAL A 345 -24.19 4.93 27.31
CA VAL A 345 -24.54 3.60 27.84
C VAL A 345 -25.71 3.00 27.07
N LEU A 346 -25.53 1.78 26.55
CA LEU A 346 -26.55 0.98 25.87
C LEU A 346 -27.15 -0.04 26.85
N PRO A 347 -28.44 0.08 27.21
CA PRO A 347 -29.10 -0.90 28.06
C PRO A 347 -29.25 -2.26 27.35
N LEU A 348 -28.86 -3.34 28.01
CA LEU A 348 -28.98 -4.71 27.48
C LEU A 348 -30.40 -5.07 27.00
N PRO A 349 -31.50 -4.68 27.68
CA PRO A 349 -32.85 -4.95 27.18
C PRO A 349 -33.14 -4.32 25.81
N GLN A 350 -32.53 -3.17 25.48
CA GLN A 350 -32.70 -2.55 24.16
C GLN A 350 -31.98 -3.36 23.08
N LEU A 351 -30.78 -3.87 23.36
CA LEU A 351 -30.04 -4.73 22.43
C LEU A 351 -30.76 -6.07 22.19
N ILE A 352 -31.31 -6.68 23.23
CA ILE A 352 -32.12 -7.90 23.12
C ILE A 352 -33.34 -7.63 22.26
N ALA A 353 -34.06 -6.53 22.50
CA ALA A 353 -35.22 -6.16 21.68
C ALA A 353 -34.83 -6.00 20.21
N ILE A 354 -33.71 -5.35 19.87
CA ILE A 354 -33.26 -5.24 18.48
C ILE A 354 -33.02 -6.62 17.86
N LEU A 355 -32.36 -7.53 18.57
CA LEU A 355 -32.13 -8.91 18.10
C LEU A 355 -33.44 -9.67 17.88
N GLU A 356 -34.40 -9.55 18.79
CA GLU A 356 -35.72 -10.17 18.65
C GLU A 356 -36.48 -9.62 17.43
N HIS A 357 -36.42 -8.31 17.17
CA HIS A 357 -36.99 -7.70 15.98
C HIS A 357 -36.31 -8.18 14.68
N MET A 358 -35.03 -8.56 14.75
CA MET A 358 -34.30 -9.20 13.64
C MET A 358 -34.57 -10.70 13.52
N GLY A 359 -35.47 -11.27 14.33
CA GLY A 359 -35.81 -12.70 14.32
C GLY A 359 -34.85 -13.59 15.13
N VAL A 360 -33.94 -13.00 15.91
CA VAL A 360 -33.00 -13.73 16.78
C VAL A 360 -33.57 -13.78 18.21
N SER A 361 -34.48 -14.72 18.44
CA SER A 361 -35.12 -14.94 19.75
C SER A 361 -34.43 -16.03 20.59
N ASN A 362 -33.47 -16.77 20.03
CA ASN A 362 -32.75 -17.82 20.74
C ASN A 362 -31.69 -17.22 21.68
N PRO A 363 -31.76 -17.44 23.01
CA PRO A 363 -30.82 -16.85 23.96
C PRO A 363 -29.34 -17.21 23.71
N VAL A 364 -29.06 -18.39 23.16
CA VAL A 364 -27.69 -18.81 22.80
C VAL A 364 -27.16 -17.99 21.63
N GLN A 365 -27.99 -17.73 20.62
CA GLN A 365 -27.61 -16.89 19.48
C GLN A 365 -27.48 -15.41 19.91
N GLN A 366 -28.37 -14.93 20.78
CA GLN A 366 -28.28 -13.59 21.35
C GLN A 366 -26.96 -13.41 22.12
N ALA A 367 -26.60 -14.37 22.97
CA ALA A 367 -25.33 -14.40 23.67
C ALA A 367 -24.12 -14.36 22.73
N GLN A 368 -24.17 -15.09 21.61
CA GLN A 368 -23.10 -15.08 20.60
C GLN A 368 -22.94 -13.73 19.89
N LEU A 369 -24.01 -12.96 19.74
CA LEU A 369 -23.98 -11.63 19.10
C LEU A 369 -23.63 -10.50 20.07
N LEU A 370 -23.74 -10.73 21.39
CA LEU A 370 -23.47 -9.75 22.44
C LEU A 370 -22.10 -9.89 23.10
N ARG A 371 -21.43 -11.03 22.90
CA ARG A 371 -20.10 -11.28 23.49
C ARG A 371 -19.01 -10.35 22.94
N PRO A 372 -17.91 -10.17 23.69
CA PRO A 372 -16.67 -9.63 23.13
C PRO A 372 -16.28 -10.29 21.81
N ALA A 373 -16.03 -9.48 20.79
CA ALA A 373 -15.53 -9.93 19.51
C ALA A 373 -14.01 -10.14 19.55
N THR A 374 -13.53 -11.02 18.69
CA THR A 374 -12.10 -11.25 18.45
C THR A 374 -11.55 -10.24 17.44
N VAL A 375 -10.22 -10.06 17.42
CA VAL A 375 -9.53 -9.25 16.39
C VAL A 375 -9.88 -9.74 14.99
N ARG A 376 -9.90 -11.06 14.81
CA ARG A 376 -10.26 -11.73 13.56
C ARG A 376 -11.65 -11.33 13.06
N GLU A 377 -12.66 -11.43 13.92
CA GLU A 377 -14.05 -11.09 13.57
C GLU A 377 -14.19 -9.62 13.16
N MET A 378 -13.51 -8.72 13.88
CA MET A 378 -13.57 -7.29 13.58
C MET A 378 -12.82 -6.90 12.31
N CYS A 379 -11.69 -7.56 12.02
CA CYS A 379 -10.96 -7.34 10.76
C CYS A 379 -11.74 -7.91 9.56
N VAL A 380 -12.39 -9.06 9.69
CA VAL A 380 -13.28 -9.59 8.63
C VAL A 380 -14.44 -8.62 8.38
N ARG A 381 -15.03 -8.05 9.45
CA ARG A 381 -16.07 -7.03 9.31
C ARG A 381 -15.54 -5.76 8.61
N ALA A 382 -14.34 -5.31 8.94
CA ALA A 382 -13.71 -4.18 8.26
C ALA A 382 -13.53 -4.48 6.76
N ALA A 383 -13.03 -5.67 6.40
CA ALA A 383 -12.88 -6.10 5.01
C ALA A 383 -14.21 -6.11 4.24
N SER A 384 -15.29 -6.61 4.86
CA SER A 384 -16.64 -6.54 4.27
C SER A 384 -17.10 -5.09 4.06
N ASN A 385 -16.87 -4.20 5.03
CA ASN A 385 -17.25 -2.80 4.89
C ASN A 385 -16.46 -2.10 3.78
N ILE A 386 -15.17 -2.40 3.62
CA ILE A 386 -14.33 -1.90 2.51
C ILE A 386 -14.89 -2.40 1.17
N GLN A 387 -15.20 -3.69 1.04
CA GLN A 387 -15.76 -4.26 -0.19
C GLN A 387 -17.12 -3.65 -0.57
N HIS A 388 -17.98 -3.36 0.41
CA HIS A 388 -19.25 -2.66 0.16
C HIS A 388 -19.04 -1.19 -0.23
N SER A 389 -18.10 -0.49 0.42
CA SER A 389 -17.76 0.89 0.09
C SER A 389 -17.20 0.98 -1.33
N PHE A 390 -16.41 0.00 -1.74
CA PHE A 390 -15.90 -0.11 -3.10
C PHE A 390 -17.00 -0.19 -4.16
N HIS A 391 -18.03 -1.03 -3.98
CA HIS A 391 -19.12 -1.11 -4.97
C HIS A 391 -19.85 0.23 -5.13
N SER A 392 -20.08 0.93 -4.02
CA SER A 392 -20.67 2.27 -4.01
C SER A 392 -19.77 3.31 -4.69
N GLU A 393 -18.46 3.26 -4.44
CA GLU A 393 -17.50 4.15 -5.11
C GLU A 393 -17.32 3.80 -6.59
N LEU A 394 -17.38 2.53 -7.00
CA LEU A 394 -17.28 2.12 -8.40
C LEU A 394 -18.47 2.63 -9.23
N GLU A 395 -19.67 2.62 -8.64
CA GLU A 395 -20.86 3.26 -9.21
C GLU A 395 -20.66 4.79 -9.34
N ALA A 396 -19.95 5.42 -8.40
CA ALA A 396 -19.60 6.83 -8.45
C ALA A 396 -18.45 7.15 -9.44
N LEU A 397 -17.50 6.23 -9.67
CA LEU A 397 -16.37 6.34 -10.61
C LEU A 397 -16.78 6.21 -12.09
N ALA A 398 -18.02 5.80 -12.37
CA ALA A 398 -18.60 6.01 -13.70
C ALA A 398 -18.73 7.51 -14.05
N ASN A 399 -18.49 8.40 -13.09
CA ASN A 399 -18.28 9.82 -13.28
C ASN A 399 -16.79 10.11 -13.60
N PRO A 400 -16.47 10.72 -14.75
CA PRO A 400 -15.10 11.10 -15.12
C PRO A 400 -14.42 12.11 -14.18
N ASN A 401 -15.15 12.69 -13.23
CA ASN A 401 -14.61 13.57 -12.17
C ASN A 401 -14.44 12.87 -10.79
N GLY A 402 -14.49 11.54 -10.73
CA GLY A 402 -14.32 10.76 -9.50
C GLY A 402 -12.86 10.66 -8.99
N PRO A 403 -12.62 10.14 -7.78
CA PRO A 403 -11.28 9.97 -7.21
C PRO A 403 -10.39 9.03 -8.05
N SER A 404 -9.06 9.16 -7.90
CA SER A 404 -8.09 8.34 -8.65
C SER A 404 -8.28 6.83 -8.39
N PHE A 405 -8.36 6.07 -9.49
CA PHE A 405 -8.59 4.62 -9.49
C PHE A 405 -7.50 3.80 -8.78
N SER A 406 -6.28 4.34 -8.66
CA SER A 406 -5.13 3.63 -8.08
C SER A 406 -5.29 3.36 -6.57
N TYR A 407 -5.80 4.35 -5.83
CA TYR A 407 -6.02 4.26 -4.39
C TYR A 407 -7.06 3.20 -4.00
N ILE A 408 -8.13 3.12 -4.80
CA ILE A 408 -9.25 2.22 -4.56
C ILE A 408 -8.82 0.76 -4.75
N ARG A 409 -7.95 0.53 -5.73
CA ARG A 409 -7.27 -0.75 -5.98
C ARG A 409 -6.65 -1.27 -4.67
N ASP A 410 -5.76 -0.50 -4.04
CA ASP A 410 -5.03 -0.91 -2.83
C ASP A 410 -5.98 -1.32 -1.70
N CYS A 411 -7.12 -0.62 -1.56
CA CYS A 411 -8.14 -0.91 -0.57
C CYS A 411 -8.83 -2.26 -0.82
N VAL A 412 -9.18 -2.53 -2.08
CA VAL A 412 -9.74 -3.83 -2.48
C VAL A 412 -8.73 -4.94 -2.24
N HIS A 413 -7.45 -4.69 -2.55
CA HIS A 413 -6.39 -5.66 -2.29
C HIS A 413 -6.29 -6.03 -0.81
N ALA A 414 -6.36 -5.02 0.08
CA ALA A 414 -6.36 -5.20 1.51
C ALA A 414 -7.56 -6.06 1.97
N ALA A 415 -8.76 -5.79 1.45
CA ALA A 415 -9.96 -6.55 1.78
C ALA A 415 -9.86 -8.01 1.30
N MET A 416 -9.42 -8.25 0.07
CA MET A 416 -9.20 -9.60 -0.47
C MET A 416 -8.21 -10.39 0.38
N ASN A 417 -7.05 -9.81 0.70
CA ASN A 417 -6.07 -10.46 1.57
C ASN A 417 -6.60 -10.69 2.98
N ALA A 418 -7.36 -9.75 3.56
CA ALA A 418 -7.97 -9.95 4.88
C ALA A 418 -8.92 -11.15 4.87
N PHE A 419 -9.78 -11.30 3.85
CA PHE A 419 -10.64 -12.48 3.72
C PHE A 419 -9.85 -13.78 3.59
N VAL A 420 -8.76 -13.78 2.82
CA VAL A 420 -7.91 -14.96 2.62
C VAL A 420 -7.15 -15.31 3.90
N MET A 421 -6.52 -14.34 4.54
CA MET A 421 -5.62 -14.52 5.69
C MET A 421 -6.37 -14.79 6.99
N LEU A 422 -7.57 -14.24 7.15
CA LEU A 422 -8.41 -14.40 8.34
C LEU A 422 -9.47 -15.50 8.15
N ALA A 423 -9.49 -16.20 7.01
CA ALA A 423 -10.34 -17.36 6.83
C ALA A 423 -9.89 -18.55 7.68
N SER A 424 -10.81 -19.48 7.92
CA SER A 424 -10.42 -20.78 8.47
C SER A 424 -9.68 -21.56 7.38
N PRO A 425 -8.58 -22.27 7.70
CA PRO A 425 -7.85 -23.06 6.71
C PRO A 425 -8.78 -24.02 5.97
N GLY A 426 -8.63 -24.12 4.65
CA GLY A 426 -9.47 -24.97 3.79
C GLY A 426 -10.84 -24.37 3.43
N SER A 427 -11.13 -23.11 3.77
CA SER A 427 -12.37 -22.45 3.36
C SER A 427 -12.44 -22.27 1.84
N ARG A 428 -13.49 -22.82 1.21
CA ARG A 428 -13.76 -22.61 -0.24
C ARG A 428 -13.83 -21.12 -0.61
N GLY A 429 -14.39 -20.29 0.26
CA GLY A 429 -14.47 -18.84 0.04
C GLY A 429 -13.09 -18.18 -0.03
N ALA A 430 -12.14 -18.64 0.79
CA ALA A 430 -10.76 -18.14 0.76
C ALA A 430 -10.05 -18.52 -0.54
N THR A 431 -10.26 -19.75 -1.03
CA THR A 431 -9.73 -20.20 -2.32
C THR A 431 -10.27 -19.37 -3.49
N THR A 432 -11.59 -19.13 -3.54
CA THR A 432 -12.19 -18.28 -4.58
C THR A 432 -11.64 -16.86 -4.52
N MET A 433 -11.54 -16.29 -3.31
CA MET A 433 -10.99 -14.95 -3.12
C MET A 433 -9.52 -14.86 -3.56
N LEU A 434 -8.71 -15.89 -3.26
CA LEU A 434 -7.34 -15.99 -3.72
C LEU A 434 -7.25 -15.94 -5.25
N MET A 435 -8.11 -16.68 -5.96
CA MET A 435 -8.12 -16.64 -7.43
C MET A 435 -8.43 -15.25 -7.99
N HIS A 436 -9.38 -14.52 -7.39
CA HIS A 436 -9.64 -13.12 -7.76
C HIS A 436 -8.44 -12.20 -7.48
N MET A 437 -7.77 -12.42 -6.35
CA MET A 437 -6.59 -11.68 -5.95
C MET A 437 -5.40 -11.88 -6.91
N LEU A 438 -5.24 -13.05 -7.52
CA LEU A 438 -4.16 -13.30 -8.48
C LEU A 438 -4.25 -12.41 -9.73
N ASN A 439 -5.45 -12.26 -10.29
CA ASN A 439 -5.66 -11.37 -11.43
C ASN A 439 -5.33 -9.92 -11.04
N TYR A 440 -5.72 -9.54 -9.83
CA TYR A 440 -5.46 -8.22 -9.29
C TYR A 440 -3.95 -7.96 -9.07
N ILE A 441 -3.21 -8.92 -8.53
CA ILE A 441 -1.74 -8.84 -8.36
C ILE A 441 -1.05 -8.63 -9.71
N GLU A 442 -1.46 -9.36 -10.74
CA GLU A 442 -0.86 -9.27 -12.08
C GLU A 442 -1.04 -7.88 -12.73
N GLU A 443 -2.19 -7.25 -12.51
CA GLU A 443 -2.55 -5.95 -13.06
C GLU A 443 -1.97 -4.77 -12.26
N ALA A 444 -1.65 -4.97 -10.98
CA ALA A 444 -1.45 -3.86 -10.04
C ALA A 444 -0.20 -3.95 -9.17
N HIS A 445 0.14 -5.14 -8.67
CA HIS A 445 1.16 -5.33 -7.64
C HIS A 445 2.08 -6.52 -7.91
N ARG A 446 2.76 -6.50 -9.05
CA ARG A 446 3.54 -7.66 -9.53
C ARG A 446 4.59 -8.17 -8.55
N LEU A 447 5.13 -7.33 -7.67
CA LEU A 447 6.09 -7.79 -6.65
C LEU A 447 5.46 -8.69 -5.57
N ASP A 448 4.14 -8.63 -5.37
CA ASP A 448 3.46 -9.42 -4.33
C ASP A 448 3.39 -10.92 -4.66
N TRP A 449 3.67 -11.31 -5.91
CA TRP A 449 3.94 -12.71 -6.28
C TRP A 449 4.96 -13.35 -5.34
N CYS A 450 5.91 -12.56 -4.82
CA CYS A 450 6.94 -13.03 -3.91
C CYS A 450 6.43 -13.42 -2.51
N LEU A 451 5.27 -12.92 -2.09
CA LEU A 451 4.66 -13.17 -0.78
C LEU A 451 3.68 -14.35 -0.82
N LEU A 452 3.14 -14.69 -1.99
CA LEU A 452 2.10 -15.70 -2.12
C LEU A 452 2.51 -17.08 -1.57
N PRO A 453 3.67 -17.66 -1.95
CA PRO A 453 4.01 -19.02 -1.55
C PRO A 453 4.29 -19.17 -0.05
N THR A 454 4.84 -18.13 0.58
CA THR A 454 5.35 -18.15 1.96
C THR A 454 4.37 -17.53 2.96
N GLU A 455 3.65 -16.47 2.58
CA GLU A 455 2.77 -15.75 3.50
C GLU A 455 1.30 -16.15 3.35
N VAL A 456 0.81 -16.24 2.11
CA VAL A 456 -0.62 -16.43 1.84
C VAL A 456 -0.99 -17.91 1.77
N LEU A 457 -0.26 -18.69 0.98
CA LEU A 457 -0.58 -20.09 0.69
C LEU A 457 -0.69 -20.98 1.94
N PRO A 458 0.21 -20.87 2.94
CA PRO A 458 0.13 -21.71 4.13
C PRO A 458 -1.16 -21.50 4.94
N ASN A 459 -1.74 -20.28 4.90
CA ASN A 459 -2.96 -19.95 5.61
C ASN A 459 -4.23 -20.50 4.91
N VAL A 460 -4.21 -20.60 3.58
CA VAL A 460 -5.36 -21.09 2.79
C VAL A 460 -5.46 -22.60 2.79
N ILE A 461 -4.32 -23.28 2.63
CA ILE A 461 -4.28 -24.71 2.35
C ILE A 461 -3.94 -25.51 3.62
N GLY A 462 -3.27 -24.90 4.60
CA GLY A 462 -2.69 -25.63 5.72
C GLY A 462 -1.51 -26.51 5.27
N GLN A 463 -0.62 -26.84 6.21
CA GLN A 463 0.57 -27.66 5.91
C GLN A 463 0.22 -29.14 5.63
N HIS A 464 -0.99 -29.62 5.93
CA HIS A 464 -1.36 -31.05 5.93
C HIS A 464 -2.75 -31.39 5.37
N THR A 465 -3.31 -30.59 4.45
CA THR A 465 -4.62 -30.95 3.86
C THR A 465 -4.51 -32.07 2.82
N ALA A 466 -5.42 -33.06 2.91
CA ALA A 466 -5.68 -34.05 1.87
C ALA A 466 -6.76 -33.59 0.87
N ASP A 467 -7.21 -32.33 0.96
CA ASP A 467 -8.18 -31.74 0.06
C ASP A 467 -7.59 -31.58 -1.35
N VAL A 468 -8.16 -32.30 -2.31
CA VAL A 468 -7.70 -32.33 -3.71
C VAL A 468 -7.77 -30.94 -4.35
N GLY A 469 -8.79 -30.14 -4.03
CA GLY A 469 -8.93 -28.78 -4.57
C GLY A 469 -7.85 -27.85 -4.04
N ALA A 470 -7.50 -27.97 -2.76
CA ALA A 470 -6.40 -27.22 -2.17
C ALA A 470 -5.04 -27.62 -2.78
N VAL A 471 -4.79 -28.90 -3.02
CA VAL A 471 -3.57 -29.37 -3.72
C VAL A 471 -3.49 -28.79 -5.14
N GLN A 472 -4.58 -28.80 -5.91
CA GLN A 472 -4.63 -28.23 -7.26
C GLN A 472 -4.31 -26.73 -7.27
N VAL A 473 -4.85 -25.98 -6.31
CA VAL A 473 -4.58 -24.54 -6.16
C VAL A 473 -3.11 -24.29 -5.82
N ARG A 474 -2.52 -25.11 -4.93
CA ARG A 474 -1.08 -25.04 -4.61
C ARG A 474 -0.23 -25.24 -5.86
N GLU A 475 -0.49 -26.30 -6.62
CA GLU A 475 0.25 -26.62 -7.84
C GLU A 475 0.07 -25.57 -8.93
N GLN A 476 -1.14 -25.01 -9.06
CA GLN A 476 -1.40 -23.90 -9.98
C GLN A 476 -0.60 -22.66 -9.58
N LEU A 477 -0.60 -22.29 -8.30
CA LEU A 477 0.13 -21.14 -7.80
C LEU A 477 1.65 -21.30 -7.92
N GLN A 478 2.16 -22.50 -7.64
CA GLN A 478 3.58 -22.81 -7.85
C GLN A 478 3.96 -22.69 -9.33
N ARG A 479 3.09 -23.13 -10.26
CA ARG A 479 3.29 -22.96 -11.70
C ARG A 479 3.25 -21.48 -12.11
N LEU A 480 2.30 -20.70 -11.61
CA LEU A 480 2.20 -19.27 -11.91
C LEU A 480 3.41 -18.51 -11.34
N TYR A 481 3.82 -18.79 -10.11
CA TYR A 481 5.03 -18.23 -9.52
C TYR A 481 6.28 -18.58 -10.33
N ALA A 482 6.43 -19.84 -10.75
CA ALA A 482 7.56 -20.27 -11.57
C ALA A 482 7.53 -19.62 -12.96
N ALA A 483 6.35 -19.42 -13.54
CA ALA A 483 6.19 -18.69 -14.80
C ALA A 483 6.56 -17.22 -14.64
N GLU A 484 6.21 -16.57 -13.53
CA GLU A 484 6.59 -15.17 -13.27
C GLU A 484 8.09 -15.03 -13.00
N GLU A 485 8.71 -16.00 -12.33
CA GLU A 485 10.15 -15.98 -12.03
C GLU A 485 11.03 -16.31 -13.25
N SER A 486 10.59 -17.26 -14.10
CA SER A 486 11.33 -17.69 -15.30
C SER A 486 11.02 -16.85 -16.54
N ASP A 487 9.77 -16.39 -16.66
CA ASP A 487 9.22 -15.47 -17.66
C ASP A 487 9.69 -15.73 -19.10
N PRO A 488 9.42 -16.89 -19.73
CA PRO A 488 9.71 -17.09 -21.15
C PRO A 488 8.83 -16.16 -22.01
N PRO A 489 9.41 -15.25 -22.81
CA PRO A 489 8.63 -14.25 -23.54
C PRO A 489 7.87 -14.90 -24.71
N LYS A 490 6.63 -14.43 -24.93
CA LYS A 490 5.91 -14.67 -26.19
C LYS A 490 6.21 -13.52 -27.14
N VAL A 491 7.32 -13.58 -27.86
CA VAL A 491 7.69 -12.54 -28.81
C VAL A 491 6.58 -12.40 -29.87
N LYS A 492 6.01 -11.20 -30.01
CA LYS A 492 4.97 -10.88 -31.00
C LYS A 492 5.55 -10.32 -32.30
N ARG A 493 6.62 -9.53 -32.20
CA ARG A 493 7.41 -9.00 -33.33
C ARG A 493 8.89 -9.01 -33.00
N ASP A 494 9.64 -9.87 -33.68
CA ASP A 494 11.10 -9.91 -33.58
C ASP A 494 11.78 -8.84 -34.47
N ALA A 495 13.09 -8.67 -34.31
CA ALA A 495 13.86 -7.72 -35.10
C ALA A 495 14.10 -8.20 -36.55
N GLU A 496 14.00 -9.49 -36.82
CA GLU A 496 14.29 -10.12 -38.11
C GLU A 496 13.08 -10.08 -39.06
N SER A 497 11.87 -10.02 -38.51
CA SER A 497 10.58 -9.97 -39.21
C SER A 497 10.16 -8.55 -39.59
N LEU A 498 10.92 -7.52 -39.23
CA LEU A 498 10.57 -6.12 -39.47
C LEU A 498 10.29 -5.82 -40.95
N PRO A 499 9.22 -5.05 -41.26
CA PRO A 499 8.28 -4.40 -40.34
C PRO A 499 7.09 -5.29 -39.92
N LEU A 500 7.04 -6.55 -40.34
CA LEU A 500 5.91 -7.46 -40.12
C LEU A 500 5.93 -8.06 -38.71
N ALA A 501 4.77 -8.46 -38.22
CA ALA A 501 4.64 -9.35 -37.06
C ALA A 501 5.15 -10.76 -37.38
N ASN A 502 5.35 -11.58 -36.35
CA ASN A 502 5.87 -12.95 -36.49
C ASN A 502 5.00 -13.87 -37.37
N ASP A 503 3.71 -13.55 -37.55
CA ASP A 503 2.80 -14.28 -38.44
C ASP A 503 2.73 -13.71 -39.87
N GLY A 504 3.58 -12.72 -40.19
CA GLY A 504 3.64 -12.04 -41.48
C GLY A 504 2.64 -10.88 -41.64
N THR A 505 1.85 -10.56 -40.62
CA THR A 505 0.89 -9.46 -40.66
C THR A 505 1.61 -8.12 -40.57
N ASN A 506 1.28 -7.18 -41.47
CA ASN A 506 1.73 -5.80 -41.33
C ASN A 506 0.93 -5.11 -40.23
N VAL A 507 1.63 -4.56 -39.23
CA VAL A 507 1.04 -3.85 -38.10
C VAL A 507 1.70 -2.47 -38.04
N GLU A 508 0.94 -1.45 -38.39
CA GLU A 508 1.44 -0.13 -38.76
C GLU A 508 2.00 0.65 -37.57
N PHE A 509 1.31 0.57 -36.43
CA PHE A 509 1.69 1.28 -35.21
C PHE A 509 2.39 0.34 -34.23
N HIS A 510 3.29 0.92 -33.45
CA HIS A 510 4.12 0.20 -32.49
C HIS A 510 3.78 0.62 -31.04
N VAL A 511 4.15 -0.22 -30.09
CA VAL A 511 3.92 0.06 -28.66
C VAL A 511 4.66 1.34 -28.22
N GLY A 512 3.97 2.16 -27.41
CA GLY A 512 4.42 3.48 -26.96
C GLY A 512 3.97 4.66 -27.84
N THR A 513 3.34 4.40 -28.99
CA THR A 513 2.74 5.46 -29.83
C THR A 513 1.66 6.21 -29.06
N ILE A 514 1.76 7.54 -29.04
CA ILE A 514 0.62 8.39 -28.67
C ILE A 514 -0.28 8.46 -29.91
N MET A 515 -1.55 8.15 -29.75
CA MET A 515 -2.53 8.16 -30.84
C MET A 515 -3.74 9.01 -30.50
N ARG A 516 -4.48 9.42 -31.54
CA ARG A 516 -5.83 9.94 -31.46
C ARG A 516 -6.78 8.99 -32.19
N HIS A 517 -7.91 8.67 -31.57
CA HIS A 517 -8.90 7.82 -32.23
C HIS A 517 -9.60 8.62 -33.34
N ALA A 518 -9.58 8.13 -34.58
CA ALA A 518 -10.08 8.86 -35.76
C ALA A 518 -11.54 9.32 -35.63
N LYS A 519 -12.43 8.44 -35.12
CA LYS A 519 -13.86 8.74 -34.92
C LYS A 519 -14.20 9.51 -33.63
N PHE A 520 -13.68 9.05 -32.49
CA PHE A 520 -14.06 9.55 -31.17
C PHE A 520 -13.11 10.61 -30.61
N ALA A 521 -12.03 10.92 -31.33
CA ALA A 521 -11.08 12.00 -31.07
C ALA A 521 -10.36 11.97 -29.71
N TYR A 522 -10.49 10.90 -28.91
CA TYR A 522 -9.76 10.75 -27.65
C TYR A 522 -8.30 10.39 -27.88
N ILE A 523 -7.44 10.76 -26.93
CA ILE A 523 -5.99 10.51 -26.95
C ILE A 523 -5.66 9.32 -26.05
N GLY A 524 -4.66 8.53 -26.42
CA GLY A 524 -4.16 7.43 -25.60
C GLY A 524 -2.80 6.91 -26.08
N VAL A 525 -2.24 5.98 -25.31
CA VAL A 525 -0.96 5.33 -25.63
C VAL A 525 -1.20 3.87 -25.97
N ILE A 526 -0.64 3.41 -27.09
CA ILE A 526 -0.67 2.00 -27.48
C ILE A 526 0.23 1.21 -26.52
N ALA A 527 -0.36 0.22 -25.83
CA ALA A 527 0.31 -0.62 -24.84
C ALA A 527 0.54 -2.07 -25.30
N ASP A 528 -0.29 -2.55 -26.24
CA ASP A 528 -0.23 -3.90 -26.81
C ASP A 528 -0.94 -3.92 -28.19
N TRP A 529 -0.70 -4.95 -28.99
CA TRP A 529 -1.44 -5.24 -30.22
C TRP A 529 -1.63 -6.75 -30.48
N ASN A 530 -2.69 -7.06 -31.24
CA ASN A 530 -2.95 -8.36 -31.84
C ASN A 530 -3.06 -8.19 -33.36
N THR A 531 -2.70 -9.22 -34.14
CA THR A 531 -2.77 -9.18 -35.61
C THR A 531 -4.20 -9.33 -36.16
N ARG A 532 -5.14 -9.68 -35.28
CA ARG A 532 -6.59 -9.77 -35.52
C ARG A 532 -7.35 -9.49 -34.23
N CYS A 533 -8.66 -9.32 -34.31
CA CYS A 533 -9.51 -9.19 -33.12
C CYS A 533 -9.52 -10.50 -32.32
N GLU A 534 -9.15 -10.46 -31.03
CA GLU A 534 -9.15 -11.62 -30.13
C GLU A 534 -10.30 -11.60 -29.09
N GLN A 535 -11.24 -10.67 -29.23
CA GLN A 535 -12.38 -10.54 -28.31
C GLN A 535 -13.47 -11.61 -28.55
N PRO A 536 -14.33 -11.93 -27.57
CA PRO A 536 -15.43 -12.87 -27.77
C PRO A 536 -16.42 -12.42 -28.84
N GLU A 537 -17.04 -13.37 -29.56
CA GLU A 537 -18.03 -13.11 -30.63
C GLU A 537 -19.16 -12.17 -30.21
N GLN A 538 -19.63 -12.27 -28.97
CA GLN A 538 -20.65 -11.38 -28.44
C GLN A 538 -20.17 -9.92 -28.43
N TRP A 539 -18.97 -9.68 -27.90
CA TRP A 539 -18.36 -8.36 -27.87
C TRP A 539 -18.11 -7.82 -29.28
N MET A 540 -17.64 -8.66 -30.21
CA MET A 540 -17.42 -8.27 -31.60
C MET A 540 -18.72 -7.77 -32.27
N ARG A 541 -19.85 -8.42 -32.00
CA ARG A 541 -21.17 -7.99 -32.49
C ARG A 541 -21.62 -6.68 -31.83
N GLU A 542 -21.50 -6.57 -30.51
CA GLU A 542 -21.88 -5.37 -29.75
C GLU A 542 -21.10 -4.13 -30.20
N MET A 543 -19.81 -4.30 -30.49
CA MET A 543 -18.92 -3.22 -30.94
C MET A 543 -18.91 -3.04 -32.46
N GLY A 544 -19.70 -3.83 -33.21
CA GLY A 544 -19.83 -3.72 -34.66
C GLY A 544 -18.54 -3.99 -35.43
N VAL A 545 -17.65 -4.86 -34.92
CA VAL A 545 -16.32 -5.12 -35.50
C VAL A 545 -16.40 -5.57 -36.96
N ASP A 546 -17.39 -6.39 -37.32
CA ASP A 546 -17.55 -6.88 -38.70
C ASP A 546 -18.08 -5.82 -39.68
N THR A 547 -18.53 -4.68 -39.17
CA THR A 547 -18.98 -3.54 -39.98
C THR A 547 -17.85 -2.57 -40.33
N LEU A 548 -16.67 -2.77 -39.72
CA LEU A 548 -15.45 -2.03 -40.01
C LEU A 548 -14.95 -2.33 -41.44
N THR A 549 -14.22 -1.41 -42.04
CA THR A 549 -13.80 -1.52 -43.45
C THR A 549 -12.88 -2.72 -43.66
N ARG A 550 -11.97 -2.96 -42.72
CA ARG A 550 -11.07 -4.13 -42.71
C ARG A 550 -11.55 -5.25 -41.76
N GLY A 551 -12.72 -5.08 -41.15
CA GLY A 551 -13.34 -6.09 -40.27
C GLY A 551 -12.46 -6.54 -39.10
N ARG A 552 -12.65 -7.78 -38.66
CA ARG A 552 -11.89 -8.43 -37.56
C ARG A 552 -10.50 -8.95 -37.95
N HIS A 553 -10.13 -8.91 -39.23
CA HIS A 553 -8.88 -9.47 -39.77
C HIS A 553 -7.75 -8.44 -39.90
N GLN A 554 -7.93 -7.25 -39.35
CA GLN A 554 -6.89 -6.23 -39.20
C GLN A 554 -6.28 -6.25 -37.80
N PRO A 555 -5.13 -5.59 -37.59
CA PRO A 555 -4.57 -5.43 -36.26
C PRO A 555 -5.49 -4.64 -35.33
N PHE A 556 -5.46 -5.01 -34.05
CA PHE A 556 -6.15 -4.30 -32.96
C PHE A 556 -5.15 -3.94 -31.87
N TYR A 557 -5.34 -2.78 -31.27
CA TYR A 557 -4.46 -2.19 -30.27
C TYR A 557 -5.16 -2.09 -28.91
N THR A 558 -4.46 -2.46 -27.85
CA THR A 558 -4.83 -2.08 -26.49
C THR A 558 -4.27 -0.70 -26.20
N VAL A 559 -5.13 0.24 -25.86
CA VAL A 559 -4.81 1.67 -25.67
C VAL A 559 -5.14 2.10 -24.25
N PHE A 560 -4.17 2.67 -23.55
CA PHE A 560 -4.40 3.40 -22.30
C PHE A 560 -4.85 4.82 -22.65
N ALA A 561 -6.16 5.07 -22.53
CA ALA A 561 -6.77 6.33 -22.87
C ALA A 561 -6.56 7.37 -21.76
N MET A 562 -6.49 8.64 -22.17
CA MET A 562 -6.28 9.78 -21.28
C MET A 562 -7.40 9.96 -20.25
N ASP A 563 -8.59 9.39 -20.47
CA ASP A 563 -9.68 9.41 -19.48
C ASP A 563 -9.56 8.29 -18.42
N GLY A 564 -8.43 7.58 -18.39
CA GLY A 564 -8.18 6.48 -17.46
C GLY A 564 -8.80 5.15 -17.88
N THR A 565 -9.46 5.06 -19.05
CA THR A 565 -10.00 3.78 -19.55
C THR A 565 -8.95 3.01 -20.36
N VAL A 566 -9.10 1.67 -20.39
CA VAL A 566 -8.36 0.81 -21.32
C VAL A 566 -9.29 0.46 -22.46
N ARG A 567 -8.85 0.68 -23.70
CA ARG A 567 -9.70 0.53 -24.90
C ARG A 567 -9.05 -0.44 -25.89
N TYR A 568 -9.89 -1.19 -26.62
CA TYR A 568 -9.45 -2.09 -27.69
C TYR A 568 -9.87 -1.51 -29.03
N VAL A 569 -8.90 -1.14 -29.86
CA VAL A 569 -9.07 -0.24 -31.01
C VAL A 569 -8.57 -0.89 -32.29
N ALA A 570 -9.40 -0.89 -33.34
CA ALA A 570 -8.99 -1.37 -34.66
C ALA A 570 -7.97 -0.41 -35.31
N GLU A 571 -7.00 -0.94 -36.06
CA GLU A 571 -5.96 -0.14 -36.72
C GLU A 571 -6.50 0.97 -37.62
N GLU A 572 -7.57 0.73 -38.37
CA GLU A 572 -8.20 1.76 -39.22
C GLU A 572 -8.76 2.97 -38.46
N ASN A 573 -8.87 2.89 -37.12
CA ASN A 573 -9.34 3.96 -36.26
C ASN A 573 -8.22 4.68 -35.49
N VAL A 574 -6.95 4.37 -35.77
CA VAL A 574 -5.78 4.99 -35.13
C VAL A 574 -5.23 6.08 -36.05
N ASP A 575 -5.06 7.30 -35.52
CA ASP A 575 -4.47 8.43 -36.25
C ASP A 575 -3.42 9.15 -35.39
N VAL A 576 -2.22 9.35 -35.95
CA VAL A 576 -1.11 10.07 -35.30
C VAL A 576 -0.95 11.50 -35.83
N HIS A 577 -1.52 11.83 -36.97
CA HIS A 577 -1.37 13.15 -37.61
C HIS A 577 -2.23 14.23 -36.95
N THR A 578 -3.25 13.84 -36.20
CA THR A 578 -4.20 14.75 -35.54
C THR A 578 -3.88 15.04 -34.07
N LEU A 579 -2.66 14.71 -33.63
CA LEU A 579 -2.17 15.01 -32.29
C LEU A 579 -1.85 16.51 -32.12
N PRO A 580 -2.01 17.08 -30.92
CA PRO A 580 -1.60 18.45 -30.64
C PRO A 580 -0.09 18.65 -30.89
N ASN A 581 0.29 19.84 -31.35
CA ASN A 581 1.69 20.21 -31.54
C ASN A 581 2.49 20.27 -30.22
N ASP A 582 1.81 20.33 -29.06
CA ASP A 582 2.44 20.32 -27.74
C ASP A 582 2.50 18.90 -27.17
N ALA A 583 3.53 18.18 -27.60
CA ALA A 583 3.77 16.79 -27.19
C ALA A 583 4.06 16.66 -25.69
N TRP A 584 4.78 17.61 -25.08
CA TRP A 584 5.09 17.55 -23.65
C TRP A 584 3.85 17.78 -22.79
N HIS A 585 2.97 18.71 -23.16
CA HIS A 585 1.69 18.87 -22.50
C HIS A 585 0.83 17.59 -22.61
N THR A 586 0.78 16.98 -23.80
CA THR A 586 0.03 15.73 -24.02
C THR A 586 0.59 14.57 -23.18
N ILE A 587 1.91 14.41 -23.13
CA ILE A 587 2.59 13.40 -22.29
C ILE A 587 2.23 13.62 -20.82
N ARG A 588 2.20 14.88 -20.38
CA ARG A 588 1.84 15.22 -19.01
C ARG A 588 0.41 14.81 -18.68
N GLU A 589 -0.55 15.21 -19.51
CA GLU A 589 -1.95 14.86 -19.29
C GLU A 589 -2.18 13.34 -19.32
N LEU A 590 -1.44 12.62 -20.15
CA LEU A 590 -1.45 11.16 -20.15
C LEU A 590 -0.90 10.60 -18.83
N LEU A 591 0.22 11.10 -18.32
CA LEU A 591 0.78 10.66 -17.03
C LEU A 591 -0.12 11.00 -15.85
N ASP A 592 -0.81 12.14 -15.89
CA ASP A 592 -1.69 12.58 -14.81
C ASP A 592 -3.01 11.77 -14.78
N ASN A 593 -3.48 11.23 -15.93
CA ASN A 593 -4.84 10.67 -16.03
C ASN A 593 -4.94 9.22 -16.57
N ALA A 594 -4.04 8.78 -17.47
CA ALA A 594 -4.09 7.43 -18.02
C ALA A 594 -3.54 6.41 -17.02
N LYS A 595 -4.15 5.21 -16.98
CA LYS A 595 -3.75 4.17 -16.02
C LYS A 595 -2.50 3.42 -16.51
N ASN A 596 -1.72 2.93 -15.53
CA ASN A 596 -0.66 1.94 -15.70
C ASN A 596 0.52 2.37 -16.58
N LEU A 597 0.60 3.62 -17.05
CA LEU A 597 1.72 4.06 -17.88
C LEU A 597 3.06 3.86 -17.18
N GLU A 598 3.14 4.17 -15.89
CA GLU A 598 4.39 4.06 -15.13
C GLU A 598 4.85 2.62 -14.89
N MET A 599 3.94 1.65 -14.97
CA MET A 599 4.29 0.23 -14.89
C MET A 599 4.92 -0.26 -16.19
N HIS A 600 4.48 0.28 -17.32
CA HIS A 600 4.78 -0.25 -18.65
C HIS A 600 5.89 0.52 -19.39
N PHE A 601 6.06 1.81 -19.11
CA PHE A 601 6.97 2.69 -19.84
C PHE A 601 8.05 3.28 -18.93
N GLU A 602 9.30 3.26 -19.38
CA GLU A 602 10.46 3.74 -18.63
C GLU A 602 10.54 5.27 -18.61
N ARG A 603 10.28 5.89 -19.76
CA ARG A 603 10.35 7.34 -19.97
C ARG A 603 9.51 7.76 -21.16
N ALA A 604 9.39 9.07 -21.37
CA ALA A 604 8.85 9.64 -22.59
C ALA A 604 9.88 10.56 -23.25
N GLU A 605 9.79 10.67 -24.57
CA GLU A 605 10.69 11.48 -25.40
C GLU A 605 9.87 12.24 -26.46
N VAL A 606 10.38 13.39 -26.89
CA VAL A 606 9.85 14.14 -28.03
C VAL A 606 10.92 14.15 -29.12
N GLY A 607 10.58 13.64 -30.31
CA GLY A 607 11.49 13.55 -31.45
C GLY A 607 11.77 14.90 -32.11
N GLN A 608 12.72 14.93 -33.05
CA GLN A 608 13.04 16.16 -33.80
C GLN A 608 11.85 16.67 -34.65
N ASN A 609 10.96 15.77 -35.03
CA ASN A 609 9.69 16.07 -35.70
C ASN A 609 8.62 16.64 -34.76
N GLY A 610 8.92 16.83 -33.47
CA GLY A 610 7.97 17.32 -32.46
C GLY A 610 6.98 16.26 -31.96
N MET A 611 7.08 15.01 -32.43
CA MET A 611 6.19 13.93 -31.98
C MET A 611 6.63 13.36 -30.64
N GLY A 612 5.71 13.30 -29.69
CA GLY A 612 5.89 12.66 -28.40
C GLY A 612 5.70 11.15 -28.46
N ARG A 613 6.44 10.42 -27.62
CA ARG A 613 6.36 8.96 -27.53
C ARG A 613 6.73 8.47 -26.13
N PHE A 614 6.12 7.36 -25.71
CA PHE A 614 6.56 6.59 -24.56
C PHE A 614 7.56 5.50 -24.97
N ILE A 615 8.62 5.35 -24.17
CA ILE A 615 9.67 4.35 -24.34
C ILE A 615 9.32 3.12 -23.50
N MET A 616 9.24 1.97 -24.17
CA MET A 616 8.87 0.69 -23.55
C MET A 616 9.79 0.32 -22.39
N GLY A 617 9.18 -0.13 -21.31
CA GLY A 617 9.87 -0.76 -20.18
C GLY A 617 10.35 -2.18 -20.50
N ALA A 618 11.07 -2.78 -19.54
CA ALA A 618 11.68 -4.10 -19.68
C ALA A 618 10.68 -5.19 -20.14
N ASP A 619 9.45 -5.17 -19.64
CA ASP A 619 8.43 -6.19 -19.92
C ASP A 619 8.01 -6.10 -21.40
N LEU A 620 7.64 -4.91 -21.85
CA LEU A 620 7.21 -4.67 -23.22
C LEU A 620 8.34 -4.88 -24.22
N ARG A 621 9.58 -4.47 -23.91
CA ARG A 621 10.73 -4.67 -24.82
C ARG A 621 11.01 -6.14 -25.13
N ARG A 622 10.65 -7.06 -24.23
CA ARG A 622 10.83 -8.50 -24.43
C ARG A 622 9.73 -9.12 -25.29
N GLU A 623 8.52 -8.57 -25.23
CA GLU A 623 7.39 -9.00 -26.05
C GLU A 623 7.43 -8.37 -27.46
N PHE A 624 7.90 -7.12 -27.55
CA PHE A 624 7.98 -6.32 -28.79
C PHE A 624 9.40 -5.81 -29.11
N PRO A 625 10.42 -6.68 -29.21
CA PRO A 625 11.78 -6.25 -29.52
C PRO A 625 11.88 -5.53 -30.88
N GLY A 626 11.09 -5.92 -31.88
CA GLY A 626 11.03 -5.21 -33.17
C GLY A 626 10.46 -3.79 -33.05
N ASP A 627 9.47 -3.56 -32.18
CA ASP A 627 8.88 -2.24 -31.96
C ASP A 627 9.88 -1.24 -31.39
N VAL A 628 10.90 -1.71 -30.66
CA VAL A 628 11.99 -0.85 -30.15
C VAL A 628 12.76 -0.23 -31.31
N ILE A 629 13.04 -1.00 -32.36
CA ILE A 629 13.79 -0.53 -33.53
C ILE A 629 12.96 0.47 -34.32
N LEU A 630 11.70 0.12 -34.61
CA LEU A 630 10.76 1.03 -35.27
C LEU A 630 10.56 2.30 -34.45
N ALA A 631 10.65 2.19 -33.12
CA ALA A 631 10.54 3.33 -32.24
C ALA A 631 11.63 4.36 -32.41
N HIS A 632 12.87 3.88 -32.50
CA HIS A 632 14.03 4.74 -32.70
C HIS A 632 14.00 5.40 -34.07
N GLN A 633 13.60 4.66 -35.11
CA GLN A 633 13.44 5.21 -36.47
C GLN A 633 12.42 6.35 -36.51
N ALA A 634 11.26 6.18 -35.85
CA ALA A 634 10.20 7.20 -35.81
C ALA A 634 10.61 8.50 -35.09
N LEU A 635 11.63 8.47 -34.22
CA LEU A 635 12.15 9.64 -33.52
C LEU A 635 13.15 10.47 -34.33
N GLY A 636 13.51 10.03 -35.54
CA GLY A 636 14.49 10.71 -36.39
C GLY A 636 15.93 10.61 -35.86
N ARG A 637 16.23 9.57 -35.08
CA ARG A 637 17.60 9.24 -34.69
C ARG A 637 18.13 8.20 -35.68
N ASP A 638 18.86 8.67 -36.70
CA ASP A 638 19.66 7.78 -37.54
C ASP A 638 20.73 7.08 -36.67
N GLN A 639 21.04 5.84 -37.04
CA GLN A 639 21.84 4.83 -36.31
C GLN A 639 23.07 5.35 -35.57
#